data_AF-A0A1H2MNE8-F1
#
_entry.id   AF-A0A1H2MNE8-F1
#
_cell.length_a   1.000
_cell.length_b   1.000
_cell.length_c   1.000
_cell.angle_alpha   90.00
_cell.angle_beta   90.00
_cell.angle_gamma   90.00
#
_symmetry.space_group_name_H-M   'P 1'
#
loop_
_entity.id
_entity.type
_entity.pdbx_description
1 polymer ?
#
loop_
_entity_poly.entity_id
_entity_poly.type
_entity_poly.pdbx_seq_one_letter_code
_entity_poly.pdbx_strand_id
1 'polypeptide(L)'
;MKRETLEAIRNFQNERKANAQDPVVYLPDGKYEGGVEGFPGLISREFAAAEEMDFVMPRWEDFSTDPARPDKVWLYIKPDDEIDFGEPFLSFSVSSPPATGILGNIDLARRAPGIHRVKYKVEVTNLGNISESDPQLLIVDLTPPYDGLPGPIPAPVPPADLPPSVDISYFQSQTDQSAWFTIPDYVAHGRAPGNRLQLYYGNSDYPYPPVAGNPETFWLLDADLKFPLPLVVVQALGDGLQSLRYEIYDAAGNPSRRSAKFDLDIGLSPAPTDFQLPIIDHAVPGDKLIDRADVVKEDGMRVRIPEYQNFQRGADGDEIIVTLTTSVGAQTLPAQALGDNAFPVEVHTGYSTLEDLYGATVGLLQLTVSYVIKRRSVTYPSGLTTDTDLDLFVVGPTPTDPTDPVNHDLLPVVVRGTDAGGIEGPDNELNPEHATRPANARITLWSAAPTPDARPFTIYLWYDGKPVSQQLVTNGSAGQVIDMEIPWSLIAEQANGTKLVHYTIGTADSTNRQFSPDTSVDVTANVKSMVAPQVLNLSGSSAKFINCLSFDPVTPPGAIEVHIPTSEYFTLGMIVTLYWQGYSDDAGTIPVIDTGTELDSVPLTQPMIYNGFTMRLGPYEEIYKPIQPTRDDRTSGSARLYYSIVLPGDELVNSAEAVEMVRGQKAGSGSTVFCDNTPVPES
;
A
#
# COMPACT_ATOMS: atom_id res chain seq x y z
N MET A 1 -29.47 19.48 -49.60
CA MET A 1 -29.58 20.29 -50.84
C MET A 1 -28.25 20.70 -51.49
N LYS A 2 -28.08 20.40 -52.79
CA LYS A 2 -26.89 20.74 -53.58
C LYS A 2 -26.93 22.21 -54.06
N ARG A 3 -25.76 22.77 -54.38
CA ARG A 3 -25.62 24.13 -54.90
C ARG A 3 -26.42 24.35 -56.19
N GLU A 4 -26.42 23.38 -57.09
CA GLU A 4 -27.16 23.42 -58.36
C GLU A 4 -28.67 23.60 -58.13
N THR A 5 -29.22 22.97 -57.10
CA THR A 5 -30.63 23.13 -56.71
C THR A 5 -30.96 24.55 -56.26
N LEU A 6 -30.08 25.18 -55.46
CA LEU A 6 -30.26 26.56 -55.02
C LEU A 6 -30.17 27.54 -56.20
N GLU A 7 -29.26 27.28 -57.15
CA GLU A 7 -29.13 28.07 -58.37
C GLU A 7 -30.37 27.91 -59.26
N ALA A 8 -30.93 26.70 -59.40
CA ALA A 8 -32.18 26.45 -60.12
C ALA A 8 -33.39 27.18 -59.50
N ILE A 9 -33.55 27.13 -58.17
CA ILE A 9 -34.59 27.89 -57.46
C ILE A 9 -34.45 29.39 -57.75
N ARG A 10 -33.22 29.92 -57.64
CA ARG A 10 -32.95 31.34 -57.89
C ARG A 10 -33.25 31.73 -59.35
N ASN A 11 -32.84 30.91 -60.30
CA ASN A 11 -33.09 31.14 -61.73
C ASN A 11 -34.58 31.10 -62.05
N PHE A 12 -35.31 30.09 -61.55
CA PHE A 12 -36.75 30.02 -61.70
C PHE A 12 -37.49 31.22 -61.12
N GLN A 13 -37.10 31.66 -59.91
CA GLN A 13 -37.68 32.87 -59.31
C GLN A 13 -37.40 34.12 -60.16
N ASN A 14 -36.22 34.22 -60.77
CA ASN A 14 -35.88 35.32 -61.68
C ASN A 14 -36.66 35.24 -63.00
N GLU A 15 -36.80 34.04 -63.58
CA GLU A 15 -37.63 33.76 -64.76
C GLU A 15 -39.07 34.18 -64.52
N ARG A 16 -39.68 33.76 -63.40
CA ARG A 16 -41.05 34.14 -63.01
C ARG A 16 -41.22 35.64 -62.82
N LYS A 17 -40.22 36.32 -62.25
CA LYS A 17 -40.24 37.79 -62.10
C LYS A 17 -40.11 38.52 -63.44
N ALA A 18 -39.27 38.02 -64.35
CA ALA A 18 -39.08 38.60 -65.67
C ALA A 18 -40.27 38.36 -66.60
N ASN A 19 -40.94 37.21 -66.45
CA ASN A 19 -42.09 36.78 -67.23
C ASN A 19 -43.42 37.01 -66.50
N ALA A 20 -43.53 38.04 -65.66
CA ALA A 20 -44.80 38.44 -65.05
C ALA A 20 -45.76 38.98 -66.14
N GLN A 21 -46.32 38.09 -66.94
CA GLN A 21 -47.32 38.37 -67.97
C GLN A 21 -48.71 38.52 -67.34
N ASP A 22 -49.57 39.22 -68.06
CA ASP A 22 -50.95 39.53 -67.69
C ASP A 22 -51.72 38.25 -67.28
N PRO A 23 -52.30 38.15 -66.06
CA PRO A 23 -52.89 36.92 -65.51
C PRO A 23 -54.12 36.37 -66.27
N VAL A 24 -54.49 36.97 -67.39
CA VAL A 24 -55.74 36.71 -68.12
C VAL A 24 -55.65 35.48 -69.05
N VAL A 25 -54.46 34.91 -69.29
CA VAL A 25 -54.27 33.84 -70.30
C VAL A 25 -53.82 32.49 -69.71
N TYR A 26 -53.35 32.44 -68.46
CA TYR A 26 -52.75 31.24 -67.86
C TYR A 26 -53.58 30.67 -66.70
N LEU A 27 -53.55 29.35 -66.56
CA LEU A 27 -54.13 28.68 -65.39
C LEU A 27 -53.26 28.94 -64.14
N PRO A 28 -53.85 29.04 -62.93
CA PRO A 28 -53.11 29.31 -61.71
C PRO A 28 -52.11 28.20 -61.36
N ASP A 29 -51.08 28.54 -60.59
CA ASP A 29 -50.10 27.56 -60.11
C ASP A 29 -50.74 26.48 -59.24
N GLY A 30 -50.18 25.27 -59.31
CA GLY A 30 -50.58 24.16 -58.46
C GLY A 30 -49.86 24.21 -57.12
N LYS A 31 -50.24 23.29 -56.22
CA LYS A 31 -49.57 23.15 -54.92
C LYS A 31 -49.13 21.72 -54.73
N TYR A 32 -47.87 21.54 -54.37
CA TYR A 32 -47.35 20.24 -53.95
C TYR A 32 -47.75 19.96 -52.51
N GLU A 33 -48.26 18.76 -52.28
CA GLU A 33 -48.29 18.19 -50.95
C GLU A 33 -46.86 18.07 -50.40
N GLY A 34 -46.64 18.46 -49.15
CA GLY A 34 -45.31 18.44 -48.55
C GLY A 34 -44.33 19.49 -49.04
N GLY A 35 -44.79 20.52 -49.76
CA GLY A 35 -43.95 21.64 -50.20
C GLY A 35 -43.27 22.34 -49.02
N VAL A 36 -41.96 22.59 -49.15
CA VAL A 36 -41.15 23.23 -48.10
C VAL A 36 -41.26 24.74 -48.20
N GLU A 37 -41.71 25.38 -47.12
CA GLU A 37 -41.86 26.83 -47.05
C GLU A 37 -40.51 27.54 -47.30
N GLY A 38 -40.53 28.59 -48.12
CA GLY A 38 -39.33 29.35 -48.50
C GLY A 38 -38.48 28.73 -49.63
N PHE A 39 -38.77 27.49 -50.06
CA PHE A 39 -38.05 26.80 -51.13
C PHE A 39 -39.01 26.34 -52.24
N PRO A 40 -39.34 27.21 -53.23
CA PRO A 40 -40.27 26.89 -54.30
C PRO A 40 -39.92 25.57 -55.01
N GLY A 41 -40.91 24.69 -55.10
CA GLY A 41 -40.79 23.39 -55.76
C GLY A 41 -40.12 22.30 -54.92
N LEU A 42 -39.43 22.62 -53.83
CA LEU A 42 -38.88 21.61 -52.93
C LEU A 42 -40.00 20.93 -52.15
N ILE A 43 -39.99 19.60 -52.17
CA ILE A 43 -40.86 18.79 -51.32
C ILE A 43 -40.02 18.18 -50.18
N SER A 44 -40.65 17.99 -49.03
CA SER A 44 -40.00 17.34 -47.90
C SER A 44 -39.70 15.87 -48.19
N ARG A 45 -38.71 15.32 -47.49
CA ARG A 45 -38.24 13.94 -47.62
C ARG A 45 -39.37 12.93 -47.50
N GLU A 46 -40.31 13.16 -46.59
CA GLU A 46 -41.48 12.30 -46.37
C GLU A 46 -42.27 12.10 -47.66
N PHE A 47 -42.61 13.18 -48.35
CA PHE A 47 -43.37 13.15 -49.60
C PHE A 47 -42.50 12.80 -50.82
N ALA A 48 -41.21 13.15 -50.78
CA ALA A 48 -40.26 12.71 -51.80
C ALA A 48 -40.09 11.18 -51.82
N ALA A 49 -40.16 10.53 -50.66
CA ALA A 49 -40.03 9.08 -50.50
C ALA A 49 -41.38 8.33 -50.52
N ALA A 50 -42.50 9.03 -50.41
CA ALA A 50 -43.83 8.44 -50.49
C ALA A 50 -44.07 7.81 -51.88
N GLU A 51 -44.84 6.71 -51.92
CA GLU A 51 -45.22 6.05 -53.19
C GLU A 51 -45.99 7.00 -54.12
N GLU A 52 -46.79 7.87 -53.51
CA GLU A 52 -47.73 8.78 -54.13
C GLU A 52 -47.62 10.16 -53.47
N MET A 53 -47.77 11.24 -54.25
CA MET A 53 -47.82 12.62 -53.73
C MET A 53 -48.82 13.40 -54.55
N ASP A 54 -49.68 14.15 -53.87
CA ASP A 54 -50.67 14.95 -54.56
C ASP A 54 -50.10 16.28 -55.07
N PHE A 55 -50.40 16.56 -56.33
CA PHE A 55 -50.31 17.89 -56.92
C PHE A 55 -51.72 18.48 -57.05
N VAL A 56 -52.01 19.49 -56.23
CA VAL A 56 -53.33 20.13 -56.17
C VAL A 56 -53.42 21.19 -57.25
N MET A 57 -54.18 20.91 -58.31
CA MET A 57 -54.52 21.86 -59.36
C MET A 57 -55.72 22.71 -58.89
N PRO A 58 -55.61 24.05 -58.81
CA PRO A 58 -56.73 24.88 -58.39
C PRO A 58 -57.90 24.74 -59.35
N ARG A 59 -59.10 24.98 -58.83
CA ARG A 59 -60.30 25.05 -59.65
C ARG A 59 -60.17 26.20 -60.66
N TRP A 60 -60.32 25.90 -61.95
CA TRP A 60 -60.32 26.88 -63.04
C TRP A 60 -61.67 27.58 -63.19
N GLU A 61 -61.69 28.70 -63.89
CA GLU A 61 -62.92 29.40 -64.26
C GLU A 61 -63.65 28.67 -65.39
N ASP A 62 -64.96 28.89 -65.52
CA ASP A 62 -65.82 28.29 -66.57
C ASP A 62 -65.83 26.76 -66.67
N PHE A 63 -65.44 26.08 -65.58
CA PHE A 63 -65.45 24.62 -65.51
C PHE A 63 -66.81 24.01 -65.88
N SER A 64 -66.81 22.86 -66.54
CA SER A 64 -68.04 22.17 -66.88
C SER A 64 -68.76 21.64 -65.64
N THR A 65 -70.06 21.90 -65.55
CA THR A 65 -70.96 21.31 -64.55
C THR A 65 -71.81 20.17 -65.12
N ASP A 66 -71.67 19.87 -66.42
CA ASP A 66 -72.44 18.84 -67.14
C ASP A 66 -71.61 17.55 -67.23
N PRO A 67 -72.00 16.46 -66.54
CA PRO A 67 -71.28 15.19 -66.59
C PRO A 67 -71.25 14.54 -67.98
N ALA A 68 -72.15 14.93 -68.90
CA ALA A 68 -72.11 14.46 -70.29
C ALA A 68 -71.08 15.22 -71.15
N ARG A 69 -70.55 16.34 -70.66
CA ARG A 69 -69.53 17.18 -71.29
C ARG A 69 -68.45 17.57 -70.28
N PRO A 70 -67.72 16.62 -69.69
CA PRO A 70 -66.71 16.92 -68.68
C PRO A 70 -65.51 17.62 -69.33
N ASP A 71 -64.81 18.46 -68.57
CA ASP A 71 -63.54 19.04 -68.97
C ASP A 71 -62.46 17.96 -69.00
N LYS A 72 -61.46 18.11 -69.85
CA LYS A 72 -60.30 17.19 -69.90
C LYS A 72 -59.08 17.85 -69.31
N VAL A 73 -58.38 17.12 -68.44
CA VAL A 73 -57.18 17.58 -67.75
C VAL A 73 -56.02 16.69 -68.16
N TRP A 74 -54.87 17.31 -68.41
CA TRP A 74 -53.61 16.64 -68.68
C TRP A 74 -52.53 17.21 -67.77
N LEU A 75 -51.81 16.33 -67.09
CA LEU A 75 -50.69 16.68 -66.22
C LEU A 75 -49.38 16.19 -66.86
N TYR A 76 -48.41 17.08 -66.90
CA TYR A 76 -47.12 16.87 -67.54
C TYR A 76 -46.01 17.02 -66.51
N ILE A 77 -45.00 16.17 -66.63
CA ILE A 77 -43.76 16.25 -65.86
C ILE A 77 -42.60 15.96 -66.81
N LYS A 78 -41.52 16.72 -66.66
CA LYS A 78 -40.26 16.47 -67.37
C LYS A 78 -39.07 16.80 -66.45
N PRO A 79 -37.89 16.22 -66.70
CA PRO A 79 -36.63 16.76 -66.20
C PRO A 79 -36.44 18.23 -66.60
N ASP A 80 -35.79 19.02 -65.75
CA ASP A 80 -35.60 20.47 -66.00
C ASP A 80 -34.69 20.76 -67.22
N ASP A 81 -33.79 19.83 -67.57
CA ASP A 81 -32.86 19.93 -68.69
C ASP A 81 -33.46 19.51 -70.05
N GLU A 82 -34.63 18.86 -70.05
CA GLU A 82 -35.36 18.54 -71.27
C GLU A 82 -36.06 19.78 -71.82
N ILE A 83 -36.13 19.92 -73.15
CA ILE A 83 -36.78 21.08 -73.78
C ILE A 83 -38.30 20.90 -73.80
N ASP A 84 -38.79 19.73 -74.22
CA ASP A 84 -40.22 19.45 -74.42
C ASP A 84 -40.79 18.59 -73.28
N PHE A 85 -42.09 18.74 -72.99
CA PHE A 85 -42.80 17.97 -71.96
C PHE A 85 -43.28 16.60 -72.45
N GLY A 86 -43.24 16.33 -73.76
CA GLY A 86 -43.73 15.09 -74.33
C GLY A 86 -45.22 14.85 -74.07
N GLU A 87 -45.59 13.59 -73.89
CA GLU A 87 -46.97 13.17 -73.61
C GLU A 87 -47.34 13.36 -72.13
N PRO A 88 -48.61 13.68 -71.81
CA PRO A 88 -49.05 13.81 -70.43
C PRO A 88 -48.99 12.47 -69.72
N PHE A 89 -48.48 12.47 -68.50
CA PHE A 89 -48.35 11.24 -67.73
C PHE A 89 -49.65 10.82 -67.06
N LEU A 90 -50.53 11.79 -66.78
CA LEU A 90 -51.85 11.59 -66.23
C LEU A 90 -52.85 12.40 -67.07
N SER A 91 -53.93 11.74 -67.46
CA SER A 91 -55.05 12.40 -68.13
C SER A 91 -56.37 11.85 -67.62
N PHE A 92 -57.32 12.73 -67.37
CA PHE A 92 -58.64 12.36 -66.86
C PHE A 92 -59.69 13.41 -67.25
N SER A 93 -60.95 13.08 -67.03
CA SER A 93 -62.08 13.99 -67.27
C SER A 93 -62.79 14.32 -65.96
N VAL A 94 -63.21 15.57 -65.80
CA VAL A 94 -63.89 16.03 -64.59
C VAL A 94 -65.02 17.01 -64.91
N SER A 95 -66.11 16.87 -64.18
CA SER A 95 -67.19 17.87 -64.13
C SER A 95 -67.38 18.29 -62.67
N SER A 96 -67.73 19.55 -62.46
CA SER A 96 -67.89 20.16 -61.14
C SER A 96 -66.67 20.00 -60.21
N PRO A 97 -65.44 20.39 -60.63
CA PRO A 97 -64.26 20.37 -59.75
C PRO A 97 -64.51 21.10 -58.42
N PRO A 98 -64.07 20.53 -57.28
CA PRO A 98 -64.32 21.11 -55.97
C PRO A 98 -63.50 22.39 -55.77
N ALA A 99 -63.95 23.25 -54.86
CA ALA A 99 -63.27 24.52 -54.57
C ALA A 99 -61.85 24.33 -54.00
N THR A 100 -61.56 23.17 -53.40
CA THR A 100 -60.23 22.79 -52.90
C THR A 100 -59.23 22.46 -54.01
N GLY A 101 -59.68 22.34 -55.27
CA GLY A 101 -58.86 21.91 -56.40
C GLY A 101 -58.95 20.41 -56.66
N ILE A 102 -58.37 19.98 -57.78
CA ILE A 102 -58.31 18.58 -58.20
C ILE A 102 -56.92 18.02 -57.92
N LEU A 103 -56.89 16.79 -57.42
CA LEU A 103 -55.66 16.08 -57.11
C LEU A 103 -55.14 15.37 -58.36
N GLY A 104 -53.91 15.69 -58.74
CA GLY A 104 -53.12 14.93 -59.70
C GLY A 104 -52.04 14.18 -58.95
N ASN A 105 -52.16 12.86 -58.90
CA ASN A 105 -51.17 12.04 -58.22
C ASN A 105 -49.90 11.94 -59.06
N ILE A 106 -48.75 12.25 -58.46
CA ILE A 106 -47.44 11.99 -59.07
C ILE A 106 -46.90 10.72 -58.41
N ASP A 107 -46.63 9.67 -59.18
CA ASP A 107 -46.00 8.46 -58.65
C ASP A 107 -44.51 8.68 -58.38
N LEU A 108 -43.96 7.99 -57.39
CA LEU A 108 -42.52 8.00 -57.08
C LEU A 108 -41.64 7.76 -58.32
N ALA A 109 -42.04 6.83 -59.20
CA ALA A 109 -41.30 6.49 -60.42
C ALA A 109 -41.16 7.65 -61.41
N ARG A 110 -42.02 8.67 -61.33
CA ARG A 110 -42.00 9.85 -62.20
C ARG A 110 -41.25 11.04 -61.58
N ARG A 111 -40.88 10.94 -60.31
CA ARG A 111 -40.20 11.99 -59.54
C ARG A 111 -38.91 11.47 -58.91
N ALA A 112 -38.06 10.85 -59.74
CA ALA A 112 -36.73 10.43 -59.32
C ALA A 112 -35.93 11.63 -58.73
N PRO A 113 -34.93 11.40 -57.85
CA PRO A 113 -34.12 12.47 -57.27
C PRO A 113 -33.56 13.42 -58.35
N GLY A 114 -33.82 14.71 -58.21
CA GLY A 114 -33.49 15.69 -59.24
C GLY A 114 -34.44 16.89 -59.29
N ILE A 115 -34.30 17.67 -60.35
CA ILE A 115 -35.08 18.88 -60.62
C ILE A 115 -35.95 18.61 -61.84
N HIS A 116 -37.25 18.84 -61.68
CA HIS A 116 -38.27 18.61 -62.69
C HIS A 116 -39.10 19.86 -62.91
N ARG A 117 -39.78 19.94 -64.06
CA ARG A 117 -40.86 20.89 -64.29
C ARG A 117 -42.19 20.16 -64.39
N VAL A 118 -43.20 20.72 -63.74
CA VAL A 118 -44.59 20.23 -63.78
C VAL A 118 -45.47 21.33 -64.35
N LYS A 119 -46.38 20.97 -65.25
CA LYS A 119 -47.47 21.85 -65.69
C LYS A 119 -48.73 21.05 -65.93
N TYR A 120 -49.87 21.72 -65.94
CA TYR A 120 -51.14 21.10 -66.31
C TYR A 120 -51.85 21.90 -67.40
N LYS A 121 -52.70 21.21 -68.14
CA LYS A 121 -53.47 21.73 -69.26
C LYS A 121 -54.92 21.31 -69.09
N VAL A 122 -55.84 22.22 -69.38
CA VAL A 122 -57.28 21.99 -69.28
C VAL A 122 -57.95 22.35 -70.60
N GLU A 123 -58.75 21.42 -71.14
CA GLU A 123 -59.72 21.69 -72.19
C GLU A 123 -61.08 21.87 -71.53
N VAL A 124 -61.59 23.10 -71.56
CA VAL A 124 -62.94 23.42 -71.07
C VAL A 124 -63.94 23.06 -72.17
N THR A 125 -64.60 21.93 -72.02
CA THR A 125 -65.39 21.29 -73.09
C THR A 125 -66.56 22.18 -73.54
N ASN A 126 -67.13 22.96 -72.63
CA ASN A 126 -68.24 23.87 -72.94
C ASN A 126 -67.81 25.10 -73.75
N LEU A 127 -66.53 25.50 -73.67
CA LEU A 127 -65.98 26.65 -74.38
C LEU A 127 -65.19 26.23 -75.64
N GLY A 128 -64.75 24.98 -75.73
CA GLY A 128 -63.89 24.49 -76.82
C GLY A 128 -62.48 25.09 -76.79
N ASN A 129 -62.11 25.72 -75.68
CA ASN A 129 -60.81 26.36 -75.49
C ASN A 129 -59.90 25.51 -74.62
N ILE A 130 -58.61 25.69 -74.85
CA ILE A 130 -57.54 25.01 -74.14
C ILE A 130 -56.68 26.08 -73.46
N SER A 131 -56.43 25.88 -72.16
CA SER A 131 -55.54 26.71 -71.36
C SER A 131 -54.49 25.84 -70.67
N GLU A 132 -53.34 26.40 -70.37
CA GLU A 132 -52.26 25.72 -69.64
C GLU A 132 -51.76 26.57 -68.48
N SER A 133 -51.20 25.91 -67.48
CA SER A 133 -50.47 26.57 -66.39
C SER A 133 -49.04 26.87 -66.81
N ASP A 134 -48.43 27.83 -66.14
CA ASP A 134 -46.98 27.98 -66.20
C ASP A 134 -46.29 26.71 -65.66
N PRO A 135 -45.16 26.30 -66.27
CA PRO A 135 -44.25 25.32 -65.67
C PRO A 135 -43.80 25.75 -64.27
N GLN A 136 -43.94 24.84 -63.31
CA GLN A 136 -43.47 25.00 -61.93
C GLN A 136 -42.33 24.04 -61.66
N LEU A 137 -41.37 24.45 -60.81
CA LEU A 137 -40.34 23.55 -60.32
C LEU A 137 -40.94 22.47 -59.42
N LEU A 138 -40.45 21.24 -59.56
CA LEU A 138 -40.56 20.16 -58.58
C LEU A 138 -39.15 19.65 -58.29
N ILE A 139 -38.70 19.76 -57.04
CA ILE A 139 -37.37 19.39 -56.60
C ILE A 139 -37.49 18.24 -55.62
N VAL A 140 -36.91 17.10 -55.98
CA VAL A 140 -36.84 15.90 -55.15
C VAL A 140 -35.42 15.76 -54.63
N ASP A 141 -35.23 16.06 -53.35
CA ASP A 141 -33.93 15.94 -52.67
C ASP A 141 -33.99 14.83 -51.60
N LEU A 142 -33.21 13.77 -51.83
CA LEU A 142 -32.99 12.68 -50.88
C LEU A 142 -31.53 12.60 -50.43
N THR A 143 -30.71 13.61 -50.73
CA THR A 143 -29.27 13.61 -50.43
C THR A 143 -29.02 14.33 -49.10
N PRO A 144 -28.68 13.61 -48.01
CA PRO A 144 -28.41 14.26 -46.74
C PRO A 144 -27.10 15.08 -46.75
N PRO A 145 -26.94 16.02 -45.81
CA PRO A 145 -25.62 16.61 -45.54
C PRO A 145 -24.60 15.50 -45.24
N TYR A 146 -23.36 15.67 -45.72
CA TYR A 146 -22.26 14.71 -45.58
C TYR A 146 -22.45 13.31 -46.21
N ASP A 147 -23.41 13.14 -47.13
CA ASP A 147 -23.66 11.85 -47.80
C ASP A 147 -22.39 11.22 -48.40
N GLY A 148 -21.58 12.02 -49.10
CA GLY A 148 -20.34 11.57 -49.75
C GLY A 148 -19.07 11.58 -48.90
N LEU A 149 -19.15 11.89 -47.59
CA LEU A 149 -17.95 11.97 -46.75
C LEU A 149 -17.50 10.57 -46.28
N PRO A 150 -16.31 10.06 -46.68
CA PRO A 150 -15.76 8.86 -46.08
C PRO A 150 -15.31 9.14 -44.65
N GLY A 151 -15.79 8.36 -43.68
CA GLY A 151 -15.42 8.50 -42.26
C GLY A 151 -16.44 9.28 -41.41
N PRO A 152 -16.08 9.64 -40.16
CA PRO A 152 -16.98 10.31 -39.22
C PRO A 152 -17.16 11.78 -39.57
N ILE A 153 -18.35 12.32 -39.28
CA ILE A 153 -18.61 13.76 -39.35
C ILE A 153 -17.82 14.45 -38.22
N PRO A 154 -17.16 15.60 -38.46
CA PRO A 154 -16.36 16.28 -37.44
C PRO A 154 -17.12 16.58 -36.13
N ALA A 155 -16.44 16.49 -34.99
CA ALA A 155 -17.02 16.84 -33.70
C ALA A 155 -17.34 18.35 -33.59
N PRO A 156 -18.23 18.76 -32.65
CA PRO A 156 -18.36 20.17 -32.27
C PRO A 156 -17.00 20.81 -31.95
N VAL A 157 -16.84 22.07 -32.33
CA VAL A 157 -15.67 22.88 -31.93
C VAL A 157 -16.05 23.69 -30.69
N PRO A 158 -15.31 23.55 -29.57
CA PRO A 158 -15.58 24.29 -28.35
C PRO A 158 -15.26 25.78 -28.49
N PRO A 159 -15.85 26.64 -27.64
CA PRO A 159 -15.42 28.03 -27.53
C PRO A 159 -13.97 28.09 -27.00
N ALA A 160 -13.22 29.11 -27.42
CA ALA A 160 -11.79 29.22 -27.12
C ALA A 160 -11.48 29.44 -25.63
N ASP A 161 -12.46 29.91 -24.86
CA ASP A 161 -12.37 30.17 -23.43
C ASP A 161 -12.88 29.00 -22.56
N LEU A 162 -13.21 27.85 -23.16
CA LEU A 162 -13.73 26.70 -22.42
C LEU A 162 -12.66 26.16 -21.44
N PRO A 163 -12.92 26.15 -20.13
CA PRO A 163 -11.97 25.62 -19.15
C PRO A 163 -11.87 24.08 -19.25
N PRO A 164 -10.81 23.46 -18.67
CA PRO A 164 -10.65 22.00 -18.65
C PRO A 164 -11.82 21.26 -17.99
N SER A 165 -12.33 21.79 -16.87
CA SER A 165 -13.62 21.40 -16.30
C SER A 165 -14.54 22.61 -16.25
N VAL A 166 -15.75 22.43 -16.77
CA VAL A 166 -16.73 23.49 -16.93
C VAL A 166 -17.63 23.51 -15.70
N ASP A 167 -17.53 24.59 -14.94
CA ASP A 167 -18.31 24.80 -13.72
C ASP A 167 -19.51 25.73 -13.94
N ILE A 168 -20.32 25.89 -12.90
CA ILE A 168 -21.49 26.78 -12.91
C ILE A 168 -21.08 28.23 -13.21
N SER A 169 -19.92 28.67 -12.71
CA SER A 169 -19.46 30.05 -12.86
C SER A 169 -19.14 30.39 -14.31
N TYR A 170 -18.56 29.45 -15.05
CA TYR A 170 -18.34 29.58 -16.49
C TYR A 170 -19.67 29.84 -17.19
N PHE A 171 -20.66 28.95 -17.06
CA PHE A 171 -21.95 29.14 -17.73
C PHE A 171 -22.60 30.47 -17.32
N GLN A 172 -22.63 30.82 -16.03
CA GLN A 172 -23.23 32.08 -15.56
C GLN A 172 -22.55 33.34 -16.11
N SER A 173 -21.27 33.25 -16.46
CA SER A 173 -20.52 34.35 -17.09
C SER A 173 -20.81 34.52 -18.58
N GLN A 174 -21.38 33.49 -19.24
CA GLN A 174 -21.67 33.50 -20.66
C GLN A 174 -23.04 34.09 -20.97
N THR A 175 -23.21 34.54 -22.23
CA THR A 175 -24.51 35.00 -22.74
C THR A 175 -25.51 33.85 -22.73
N ASP A 176 -26.74 34.11 -22.25
CA ASP A 176 -27.83 33.13 -22.09
C ASP A 176 -27.44 31.88 -21.29
N GLN A 177 -26.47 32.02 -20.39
CA GLN A 177 -25.96 30.94 -19.53
C GLN A 177 -25.55 29.68 -20.32
N SER A 178 -24.96 29.87 -21.50
CA SER A 178 -24.70 28.81 -22.46
C SER A 178 -23.27 28.82 -22.98
N ALA A 179 -22.67 27.64 -23.13
CA ALA A 179 -21.41 27.47 -23.84
C ALA A 179 -21.69 27.41 -25.35
N TRP A 180 -21.09 28.29 -26.14
CA TRP A 180 -21.40 28.40 -27.57
C TRP A 180 -20.40 27.61 -28.42
N PHE A 181 -20.85 26.46 -28.91
CA PHE A 181 -20.09 25.59 -29.81
C PHE A 181 -20.31 26.00 -31.26
N THR A 182 -19.39 25.58 -32.12
CA THR A 182 -19.53 25.76 -33.58
C THR A 182 -19.40 24.45 -34.32
N ILE A 183 -20.11 24.36 -35.45
CA ILE A 183 -19.93 23.27 -36.41
C ILE A 183 -18.82 23.69 -37.39
N PRO A 184 -17.84 22.83 -37.69
CA PRO A 184 -16.87 23.10 -38.74
C PRO A 184 -17.54 23.43 -40.08
N ASP A 185 -16.96 24.34 -40.85
CA ASP A 185 -17.56 24.72 -42.13
C ASP A 185 -17.72 23.50 -43.04
N TYR A 186 -18.90 23.40 -43.65
CA TYR A 186 -19.33 22.21 -44.38
C TYR A 186 -19.97 22.57 -45.73
N VAL A 187 -19.57 23.69 -46.34
CA VAL A 187 -19.99 24.09 -47.69
C VAL A 187 -19.80 22.96 -48.71
N ALA A 188 -18.66 22.27 -48.66
CA ALA A 188 -18.37 21.13 -49.53
C ALA A 188 -19.25 19.89 -49.26
N HIS A 189 -20.05 19.90 -48.19
CA HIS A 189 -20.81 18.76 -47.68
C HIS A 189 -22.30 19.06 -47.48
N GLY A 190 -22.85 20.06 -48.18
CA GLY A 190 -24.30 20.32 -48.21
C GLY A 190 -24.79 21.43 -47.29
N ARG A 191 -23.93 22.40 -46.93
CA ARG A 191 -24.37 23.62 -46.26
C ARG A 191 -25.30 24.43 -47.18
N ALA A 192 -26.51 24.68 -46.70
CA ALA A 192 -27.52 25.45 -47.40
C ALA A 192 -28.41 26.19 -46.39
N PRO A 193 -29.09 27.29 -46.79
CA PRO A 193 -30.16 27.88 -45.98
C PRO A 193 -31.24 26.84 -45.66
N GLY A 194 -31.89 26.98 -44.50
CA GLY A 194 -32.96 26.07 -44.05
C GLY A 194 -32.48 24.78 -43.40
N ASN A 195 -31.17 24.54 -43.34
CA ASN A 195 -30.61 23.47 -42.52
C ASN A 195 -30.92 23.70 -41.03
N ARG A 196 -31.18 22.62 -40.29
CA ARG A 196 -31.52 22.63 -38.85
C ARG A 196 -30.67 21.59 -38.11
N LEU A 197 -30.57 21.70 -36.79
CA LEU A 197 -29.81 20.78 -35.95
C LEU A 197 -30.69 20.01 -34.97
N GLN A 198 -30.26 18.79 -34.67
CA GLN A 198 -30.56 18.12 -33.42
C GLN A 198 -29.27 17.96 -32.62
N LEU A 199 -29.32 18.25 -31.33
CA LEU A 199 -28.16 18.32 -30.46
C LEU A 199 -28.28 17.30 -29.33
N TYR A 200 -27.22 16.56 -29.07
CA TYR A 200 -27.20 15.42 -28.14
C TYR A 200 -26.12 15.65 -27.08
N TYR A 201 -26.48 15.42 -25.81
CA TYR A 201 -25.60 15.64 -24.67
C TYR A 201 -25.48 14.39 -23.79
N GLY A 202 -24.27 14.16 -23.27
CA GLY A 202 -23.91 12.97 -22.51
C GLY A 202 -24.04 11.70 -23.34
N ASN A 203 -24.57 10.65 -22.71
CA ASN A 203 -24.91 9.37 -23.37
C ASN A 203 -26.36 9.30 -23.87
N SER A 204 -27.08 10.43 -23.90
CA SER A 204 -28.47 10.46 -24.38
C SER A 204 -28.57 10.24 -25.88
N ASP A 205 -29.51 9.38 -26.29
CA ASP A 205 -29.97 9.25 -27.68
C ASP A 205 -31.15 10.18 -28.00
N TYR A 206 -31.63 10.94 -27.03
CA TYR A 206 -32.65 11.97 -27.21
C TYR A 206 -32.00 13.34 -27.35
N PRO A 207 -32.32 14.10 -28.41
CA PRO A 207 -31.79 15.44 -28.57
C PRO A 207 -32.46 16.41 -27.60
N TYR A 208 -31.72 17.39 -27.10
CA TYR A 208 -32.28 18.41 -26.21
C TYR A 208 -32.92 19.55 -27.02
N PRO A 209 -34.10 20.04 -26.60
CA PRO A 209 -34.84 21.06 -27.35
C PRO A 209 -34.28 22.49 -27.14
N PRO A 210 -34.53 23.42 -28.08
CA PRO A 210 -34.25 24.85 -27.91
C PRO A 210 -34.85 25.47 -26.66
N VAL A 211 -36.05 25.00 -26.31
CA VAL A 211 -36.77 25.42 -25.11
C VAL A 211 -36.99 24.18 -24.27
N ALA A 212 -36.45 24.18 -23.05
CA ALA A 212 -36.59 23.05 -22.13
C ALA A 212 -38.08 22.67 -21.95
N GLY A 213 -38.38 21.38 -22.10
CA GLY A 213 -39.75 20.85 -22.00
C GLY A 213 -40.60 20.95 -23.28
N ASN A 214 -40.11 21.57 -24.35
CA ASN A 214 -40.78 21.59 -25.66
C ASN A 214 -40.52 20.26 -26.41
N PRO A 215 -41.55 19.62 -27.02
CA PRO A 215 -41.34 18.45 -27.87
C PRO A 215 -40.58 18.75 -29.18
N GLU A 216 -40.54 20.01 -29.63
CA GLU A 216 -39.78 20.42 -30.81
C GLU A 216 -38.28 20.45 -30.48
N THR A 217 -37.51 19.55 -31.13
CA THR A 217 -36.08 19.36 -30.84
C THR A 217 -35.15 20.02 -31.86
N PHE A 218 -35.71 20.61 -32.91
CA PHE A 218 -34.91 21.25 -33.95
C PHE A 218 -34.43 22.64 -33.55
N TRP A 219 -33.12 22.81 -33.59
CA TRP A 219 -32.46 24.10 -33.50
C TRP A 219 -32.29 24.69 -34.90
N LEU A 220 -32.47 26.00 -35.03
CA LEU A 220 -32.11 26.71 -36.26
C LEU A 220 -30.59 26.73 -36.39
N LEU A 221 -30.09 26.49 -37.62
CA LEU A 221 -28.67 26.61 -37.92
C LEU A 221 -28.42 27.91 -38.69
N ASP A 222 -27.95 28.91 -37.97
CA ASP A 222 -27.64 30.21 -38.55
C ASP A 222 -26.33 30.20 -39.35
N ALA A 223 -26.09 31.29 -40.07
CA ALA A 223 -24.92 31.41 -40.95
C ALA A 223 -23.57 31.44 -40.21
N ASP A 224 -23.56 31.68 -38.90
CA ASP A 224 -22.35 31.64 -38.07
C ASP A 224 -22.03 30.22 -37.55
N LEU A 225 -22.88 29.23 -37.85
CA LEU A 225 -22.74 27.82 -37.49
C LEU A 225 -22.65 27.57 -35.98
N LYS A 226 -23.19 28.49 -35.17
CA LYS A 226 -23.15 28.39 -33.71
C LYS A 226 -24.37 27.67 -33.17
N PHE A 227 -24.17 27.00 -32.04
CA PHE A 227 -25.25 26.45 -31.24
C PHE A 227 -24.88 26.44 -29.75
N PRO A 228 -25.86 26.60 -28.85
CA PRO A 228 -25.60 26.64 -27.42
C PRO A 228 -25.65 25.25 -26.78
N LEU A 229 -24.81 25.04 -25.76
CA LEU A 229 -25.01 24.05 -24.71
C LEU A 229 -25.44 24.80 -23.42
N PRO A 230 -26.74 24.81 -23.07
CA PRO A 230 -27.24 25.57 -21.93
C PRO A 230 -26.93 24.95 -20.57
N LEU A 231 -26.81 25.79 -19.53
CA LEU A 231 -26.63 25.35 -18.13
C LEU A 231 -27.71 24.36 -17.69
N VAL A 232 -28.98 24.59 -18.07
CA VAL A 232 -30.09 23.71 -17.71
C VAL A 232 -29.94 22.29 -18.27
N VAL A 233 -29.28 22.14 -19.43
CA VAL A 233 -29.03 20.83 -20.05
C VAL A 233 -27.95 20.08 -19.28
N VAL A 234 -26.87 20.76 -18.89
CA VAL A 234 -25.78 20.13 -18.14
C VAL A 234 -26.20 19.78 -16.71
N GLN A 235 -27.02 20.63 -16.07
CA GLN A 235 -27.57 20.39 -14.73
C GLN A 235 -28.46 19.14 -14.65
N ALA A 236 -29.12 18.76 -15.76
CA ALA A 236 -29.99 17.59 -15.78
C ALA A 236 -29.21 16.26 -15.67
N LEU A 237 -27.95 16.21 -16.10
CA LEU A 237 -27.09 15.02 -15.98
C LEU A 237 -26.10 15.11 -14.81
N GLY A 238 -25.73 16.32 -14.38
CA GLY A 238 -24.81 16.55 -13.26
C GLY A 238 -23.33 16.45 -13.64
N ASP A 239 -22.49 16.33 -12.62
CA ASP A 239 -21.04 16.22 -12.76
C ASP A 239 -20.60 14.99 -13.57
N GLY A 240 -19.46 15.09 -14.24
CA GLY A 240 -18.79 13.96 -14.87
C GLY A 240 -18.23 14.27 -16.25
N LEU A 241 -17.58 13.27 -16.85
CA LEU A 241 -17.13 13.34 -18.23
C LEU A 241 -18.32 13.12 -19.17
N GLN A 242 -18.72 14.19 -19.85
CA GLN A 242 -19.88 14.20 -20.75
C GLN A 242 -19.42 14.35 -22.20
N SER A 243 -20.36 14.18 -23.13
CA SER A 243 -20.08 14.32 -24.56
C SER A 243 -21.12 15.18 -25.27
N LEU A 244 -20.71 15.90 -26.32
CA LEU A 244 -21.58 16.71 -27.16
C LEU A 244 -21.50 16.23 -28.62
N ARG A 245 -22.67 16.07 -29.26
CA ARG A 245 -22.82 15.59 -30.63
C ARG A 245 -23.95 16.33 -31.34
N TYR A 246 -23.93 16.38 -32.67
CA TYR A 246 -24.99 16.97 -33.48
C TYR A 246 -25.37 16.10 -34.69
N GLU A 247 -26.57 16.33 -35.21
CA GLU A 247 -27.06 15.87 -36.50
C GLU A 247 -27.62 17.06 -37.27
N ILE A 248 -27.31 17.15 -38.57
CA ILE A 248 -27.79 18.21 -39.44
C ILE A 248 -28.92 17.66 -40.31
N TYR A 249 -30.03 18.36 -40.35
CA TYR A 249 -31.13 18.10 -41.24
C TYR A 249 -31.15 19.19 -42.30
N ASP A 250 -31.19 18.81 -43.57
CA ASP A 250 -31.34 19.81 -44.62
C ASP A 250 -32.76 20.39 -44.69
N ALA A 251 -32.98 21.38 -45.56
CA ALA A 251 -34.29 22.00 -45.74
C ALA A 251 -35.41 21.00 -46.11
N ALA A 252 -35.08 19.89 -46.79
CA ALA A 252 -36.03 18.84 -47.13
C ALA A 252 -36.27 17.85 -45.96
N GLY A 253 -35.44 17.87 -44.92
CA GLY A 253 -35.53 16.98 -43.77
C GLY A 253 -34.69 15.71 -43.90
N ASN A 254 -33.68 15.69 -44.77
CA ASN A 254 -32.71 14.60 -44.85
C ASN A 254 -31.68 14.69 -43.70
N PRO A 255 -31.61 13.69 -42.79
CA PRO A 255 -30.66 13.69 -41.69
C PRO A 255 -29.26 13.30 -42.14
N SER A 256 -28.25 14.01 -41.67
CA SER A 256 -26.87 13.53 -41.68
C SER A 256 -26.70 12.34 -40.74
N ARG A 257 -25.56 11.66 -40.83
CA ARG A 257 -25.09 10.81 -39.73
C ARG A 257 -24.83 11.67 -38.48
N ARG A 258 -24.79 11.06 -37.30
CA ARG A 258 -24.37 11.73 -36.07
C ARG A 258 -22.89 12.10 -36.13
N SER A 259 -22.55 13.28 -35.63
CA SER A 259 -21.16 13.75 -35.53
C SER A 259 -20.31 12.83 -34.63
N ALA A 260 -18.99 12.93 -34.79
CA ALA A 260 -18.07 12.54 -33.74
C ALA A 260 -18.38 13.32 -32.45
N LYS A 261 -17.98 12.74 -31.31
CA LYS A 261 -18.21 13.33 -29.99
C LYS A 261 -17.12 14.32 -29.63
N PHE A 262 -17.50 15.42 -29.01
CA PHE A 262 -16.61 16.28 -28.23
C PHE A 262 -16.79 15.93 -26.76
N ASP A 263 -15.73 15.44 -26.10
CA ASP A 263 -15.77 15.10 -24.67
C ASP A 263 -15.37 16.31 -23.82
N LEU A 264 -16.10 16.56 -22.73
CA LEU A 264 -15.86 17.66 -21.80
C LEU A 264 -16.13 17.23 -20.36
N ASP A 265 -15.31 17.72 -19.43
CA ASP A 265 -15.51 17.49 -17.99
C ASP A 265 -16.43 18.55 -17.40
N ILE A 266 -17.45 18.13 -16.69
CA ILE A 266 -18.45 18.98 -16.05
C ILE A 266 -18.26 18.88 -14.54
N GLY A 267 -18.00 20.03 -13.91
CA GLY A 267 -17.75 20.15 -12.47
C GLY A 267 -18.69 21.17 -11.84
N LEU A 268 -19.96 20.82 -11.70
CA LEU A 268 -20.97 21.71 -11.09
C LEU A 268 -20.83 21.75 -9.57
N SER A 269 -20.29 20.70 -8.96
CA SER A 269 -20.03 20.68 -7.52
C SER A 269 -18.86 21.57 -7.13
N PRO A 270 -18.86 22.15 -5.92
CA PRO A 270 -17.76 22.98 -5.44
C PRO A 270 -16.41 22.25 -5.46
N ALA A 271 -15.35 23.00 -5.80
CA ALA A 271 -13.98 22.51 -5.74
C ALA A 271 -13.57 22.11 -4.31
N PRO A 272 -12.64 21.14 -4.15
CA PRO A 272 -12.00 20.84 -2.87
C PRO A 272 -11.36 22.10 -2.26
N THR A 273 -11.58 22.32 -0.96
CA THR A 273 -11.01 23.45 -0.21
C THR A 273 -10.66 23.05 1.22
N ASP A 274 -10.06 23.96 1.99
CA ASP A 274 -9.71 23.73 3.41
C ASP A 274 -8.80 22.50 3.61
N PHE A 275 -7.80 22.40 2.73
CA PHE A 275 -6.77 21.38 2.80
C PHE A 275 -6.02 21.43 4.13
N GLN A 276 -5.63 20.26 4.64
CA GLN A 276 -4.87 20.11 5.88
C GLN A 276 -3.44 19.61 5.58
N LEU A 277 -2.51 19.82 6.52
CA LEU A 277 -1.15 19.32 6.40
C LEU A 277 -1.15 17.77 6.32
N PRO A 278 -0.32 17.16 5.45
CA PRO A 278 -0.12 15.72 5.47
C PRO A 278 0.53 15.31 6.78
N ILE A 279 0.08 14.19 7.35
CA ILE A 279 0.65 13.58 8.55
C ILE A 279 1.57 12.45 8.08
N ILE A 280 2.70 12.26 8.75
CA ILE A 280 3.66 11.19 8.43
C ILE A 280 3.73 10.31 9.67
N ASP A 281 3.30 9.05 9.56
CA ASP A 281 3.26 8.15 10.72
C ASP A 281 4.67 8.01 11.34
N HIS A 282 4.73 7.99 12.68
CA HIS A 282 5.93 8.01 13.55
C HIS A 282 6.82 9.26 13.48
N ALA A 283 6.87 9.97 12.35
CA ALA A 283 7.68 11.18 12.22
C ALA A 283 6.94 12.48 12.58
N VAL A 284 5.70 12.67 12.11
CA VAL A 284 4.95 13.92 12.26
C VAL A 284 3.48 13.65 12.58
N PRO A 285 2.98 13.90 13.80
CA PRO A 285 3.66 14.54 14.94
C PRO A 285 4.48 13.53 15.77
N GLY A 286 5.80 13.52 15.59
CA GLY A 286 6.71 12.63 16.29
C GLY A 286 8.10 13.27 16.44
N ASP A 287 9.14 12.49 16.21
CA ASP A 287 10.54 12.91 16.30
C ASP A 287 11.06 13.64 15.05
N LYS A 288 10.22 13.74 14.01
CA LYS A 288 10.55 14.31 12.68
C LYS A 288 11.65 13.55 11.96
N LEU A 289 11.72 12.25 12.18
CA LEU A 289 12.64 11.36 11.50
C LEU A 289 11.88 10.14 10.99
N ILE A 290 12.19 9.70 9.77
CA ILE A 290 11.90 8.36 9.29
C ILE A 290 13.21 7.62 9.29
N ASP A 291 13.36 6.69 10.23
CA ASP A 291 14.52 5.83 10.34
C ASP A 291 14.22 4.38 9.92
N ARG A 292 15.21 3.49 10.05
CA ARG A 292 15.00 2.08 9.70
C ARG A 292 13.97 1.39 10.58
N ALA A 293 13.83 1.76 11.85
CA ALA A 293 12.85 1.14 12.73
C ALA A 293 11.42 1.52 12.30
N ASP A 294 11.21 2.78 11.88
CA ASP A 294 9.94 3.22 11.32
C ASP A 294 9.61 2.47 10.02
N VAL A 295 10.62 2.34 9.15
CA VAL A 295 10.50 1.60 7.90
C VAL A 295 10.10 0.14 8.13
N VAL A 296 10.74 -0.55 9.07
CA VAL A 296 10.42 -1.94 9.41
C VAL A 296 9.00 -2.04 9.93
N LYS A 297 8.57 -1.09 10.77
CA LYS A 297 7.26 -1.09 11.41
C LYS A 297 6.12 -0.85 10.42
N GLU A 298 6.34 0.00 9.42
CA GLU A 298 5.32 0.39 8.45
C GLU A 298 5.46 -0.28 7.07
N ASP A 299 6.47 -1.14 6.90
CA ASP A 299 6.89 -1.70 5.61
C ASP A 299 7.17 -0.57 4.59
N GLY A 300 7.93 0.44 5.03
CA GLY A 300 8.18 1.69 4.31
C GLY A 300 7.70 2.92 5.08
N MET A 301 6.88 3.77 4.47
CA MET A 301 6.35 4.98 5.13
C MET A 301 4.87 5.16 4.79
N ARG A 302 4.08 5.62 5.76
CA ARG A 302 2.67 5.99 5.56
C ARG A 302 2.46 7.48 5.70
N VAL A 303 1.85 8.06 4.67
CA VAL A 303 1.37 9.44 4.68
C VAL A 303 -0.14 9.42 4.86
N ARG A 304 -0.64 10.18 5.83
CA ARG A 304 -2.07 10.33 6.12
C ARG A 304 -2.56 11.71 5.69
N ILE A 305 -3.54 11.74 4.79
CA ILE A 305 -4.18 12.98 4.33
C ILE A 305 -5.48 13.19 5.11
N PRO A 306 -5.56 14.23 5.96
CA PRO A 306 -6.77 14.50 6.73
C PRO A 306 -7.96 14.91 5.85
N GLU A 307 -9.13 14.96 6.47
CA GLU A 307 -10.36 15.44 5.83
C GLU A 307 -10.22 16.90 5.39
N TYR A 308 -10.73 17.20 4.19
CA TYR A 308 -10.83 18.54 3.61
C TYR A 308 -12.29 18.79 3.18
N GLN A 309 -12.65 20.01 2.81
CA GLN A 309 -14.03 20.37 2.47
C GLN A 309 -14.36 20.10 0.99
N ASN A 310 -15.65 19.85 0.72
CA ASN A 310 -16.21 19.57 -0.62
C ASN A 310 -15.60 18.35 -1.32
N PHE A 311 -15.16 17.33 -0.56
CA PHE A 311 -14.65 16.09 -1.16
C PHE A 311 -15.75 15.35 -1.95
N GLN A 312 -15.35 14.64 -2.99
CA GLN A 312 -16.23 13.77 -3.79
C GLN A 312 -15.78 12.32 -3.73
N ARG A 313 -16.74 11.40 -3.58
CA ARG A 313 -16.52 9.95 -3.53
C ARG A 313 -17.04 9.27 -4.79
N GLY A 314 -16.67 7.99 -4.97
CA GLY A 314 -17.08 7.17 -6.10
C GLY A 314 -16.07 7.16 -7.25
N ALA A 315 -16.44 6.53 -8.37
CA ALA A 315 -15.56 6.29 -9.51
C ALA A 315 -15.09 7.59 -10.21
N ASP A 316 -15.88 8.64 -10.14
CA ASP A 316 -15.59 9.97 -10.69
C ASP A 316 -15.23 11.00 -9.59
N GLY A 317 -14.94 10.51 -8.38
CA GLY A 317 -14.61 11.31 -7.20
C GLY A 317 -13.15 11.75 -7.15
N ASP A 318 -12.72 12.15 -5.95
CA ASP A 318 -11.38 12.65 -5.71
C ASP A 318 -10.34 11.52 -5.64
N GLU A 319 -9.20 11.75 -6.26
CA GLU A 319 -7.97 10.97 -6.15
C GLU A 319 -6.91 11.81 -5.42
N ILE A 320 -6.21 11.20 -4.48
CA ILE A 320 -5.13 11.83 -3.72
C ILE A 320 -3.81 11.41 -4.34
N ILE A 321 -2.98 12.39 -4.71
CA ILE A 321 -1.66 12.15 -5.28
C ILE A 321 -0.64 12.80 -4.36
N VAL A 322 0.22 11.98 -3.74
CA VAL A 322 1.28 12.40 -2.84
C VAL A 322 2.60 12.45 -3.61
N THR A 323 3.39 13.48 -3.36
CA THR A 323 4.74 13.62 -3.88
C THR A 323 5.73 13.75 -2.73
N LEU A 324 6.73 12.88 -2.75
CA LEU A 324 7.88 12.87 -1.86
C LEU A 324 9.04 13.57 -2.55
N THR A 325 9.76 14.46 -1.87
CA THR A 325 10.88 15.21 -2.46
C THR A 325 12.05 15.29 -1.48
N THR A 326 13.24 14.94 -1.97
CA THR A 326 14.53 15.13 -1.29
C THR A 326 15.47 15.91 -2.21
N SER A 327 16.70 16.18 -1.77
CA SER A 327 17.73 16.74 -2.67
C SER A 327 18.25 15.73 -3.71
N VAL A 328 17.97 14.44 -3.56
CA VAL A 328 18.37 13.39 -4.51
C VAL A 328 17.37 13.29 -5.66
N GLY A 329 16.07 13.44 -5.37
CA GLY A 329 15.03 13.36 -6.38
C GLY A 329 13.64 13.60 -5.81
N ALA A 330 12.64 13.41 -6.67
CA ALA A 330 11.23 13.46 -6.29
C ALA A 330 10.49 12.25 -6.85
N GLN A 331 9.60 11.68 -6.04
CA GLN A 331 8.75 10.57 -6.43
C GLN A 331 7.29 10.94 -6.23
N THR A 332 6.50 10.80 -7.28
CA THR A 332 5.04 10.87 -7.20
C THR A 332 4.48 9.47 -7.01
N LEU A 333 3.70 9.29 -5.95
CA LEU A 333 3.10 8.00 -5.61
C LEU A 333 1.88 7.74 -6.50
N PRO A 334 1.48 6.46 -6.67
CA PRO A 334 0.23 6.13 -7.36
C PRO A 334 -0.96 6.88 -6.76
N ALA A 335 -1.89 7.29 -7.61
CA ALA A 335 -3.09 7.98 -7.18
C ALA A 335 -3.93 7.08 -6.27
N GLN A 336 -4.24 7.55 -5.07
CA GLN A 336 -5.10 6.86 -4.12
C GLN A 336 -6.52 7.42 -4.24
N ALA A 337 -7.44 6.63 -4.79
CA ALA A 337 -8.85 7.03 -4.87
C ALA A 337 -9.41 7.26 -3.46
N LEU A 338 -10.15 8.35 -3.25
CA LEU A 338 -10.89 8.59 -2.02
C LEU A 338 -11.95 7.50 -1.84
N GLY A 339 -12.69 7.17 -2.91
CA GLY A 339 -13.65 6.05 -2.94
C GLY A 339 -14.44 5.91 -1.62
N ASP A 340 -14.35 4.73 -1.01
CA ASP A 340 -14.92 4.43 0.30
C ASP A 340 -13.93 4.56 1.46
N ASN A 341 -12.70 5.05 1.21
CA ASN A 341 -11.69 5.22 2.25
C ASN A 341 -12.13 6.27 3.29
N ALA A 342 -12.01 5.91 4.56
CA ALA A 342 -12.25 6.83 5.67
C ALA A 342 -11.11 7.83 5.79
N PHE A 343 -11.43 9.04 6.28
CA PHE A 343 -10.40 10.00 6.67
C PHE A 343 -9.80 9.63 8.04
N PRO A 344 -8.49 9.89 8.28
CA PRO A 344 -7.53 10.34 7.27
C PRO A 344 -7.19 9.24 6.27
N VAL A 345 -7.09 9.60 4.98
CA VAL A 345 -6.78 8.63 3.91
C VAL A 345 -5.31 8.31 3.95
N GLU A 346 -5.01 7.02 3.91
CA GLU A 346 -3.66 6.49 3.97
C GLU A 346 -3.07 6.31 2.56
N VAL A 347 -1.85 6.79 2.37
CA VAL A 347 -1.04 6.62 1.16
C VAL A 347 0.29 6.00 1.58
N HIS A 348 0.52 4.76 1.17
CA HIS A 348 1.72 4.00 1.51
C HIS A 348 2.82 4.20 0.46
N THR A 349 4.06 4.27 0.94
CA THR A 349 5.28 4.22 0.15
C THR A 349 6.12 3.04 0.63
N GLY A 350 6.55 2.19 -0.30
CA GLY A 350 7.42 1.06 0.04
C GLY A 350 8.87 1.45 0.27
N TYR A 351 9.63 0.59 0.95
CA TYR A 351 11.04 0.80 1.27
C TYR A 351 11.90 1.17 0.05
N SER A 352 11.76 0.47 -1.08
CA SER A 352 12.59 0.72 -2.26
C SER A 352 12.47 2.14 -2.79
N THR A 353 11.29 2.76 -2.68
CA THR A 353 11.09 4.17 -3.06
C THR A 353 11.84 5.11 -2.11
N LEU A 354 11.84 4.81 -0.82
CA LEU A 354 12.60 5.59 0.16
C LEU A 354 14.11 5.42 -0.06
N GLU A 355 14.55 4.21 -0.39
CA GLU A 355 15.95 3.91 -0.73
C GLU A 355 16.40 4.68 -1.99
N ASP A 356 15.59 4.70 -3.05
CA ASP A 356 15.86 5.50 -4.26
C ASP A 356 15.94 7.00 -3.96
N LEU A 357 15.04 7.52 -3.11
CA LEU A 357 15.03 8.92 -2.66
C LEU A 357 16.15 9.26 -1.69
N TYR A 358 16.71 8.27 -1.01
CA TYR A 358 17.84 8.41 -0.10
C TYR A 358 19.17 8.31 -0.85
N GLY A 359 19.27 7.43 -1.85
CA GLY A 359 20.44 7.22 -2.69
C GLY A 359 21.71 6.91 -1.87
N ALA A 360 22.82 7.54 -2.25
CA ALA A 360 24.11 7.38 -1.55
C ALA A 360 24.30 8.35 -0.36
N THR A 361 23.21 8.87 0.21
CA THR A 361 23.26 9.83 1.32
C THR A 361 23.74 9.16 2.61
N VAL A 362 24.35 9.95 3.48
CA VAL A 362 24.80 9.49 4.81
C VAL A 362 24.27 10.44 5.87
N GLY A 363 23.50 9.88 6.81
CA GLY A 363 22.82 10.62 7.86
C GLY A 363 21.56 11.30 7.35
N LEU A 364 21.09 12.30 8.10
CA LEU A 364 19.81 12.97 7.85
C LEU A 364 19.72 13.56 6.43
N LEU A 365 18.69 13.17 5.71
CA LEU A 365 18.28 13.75 4.44
C LEU A 365 16.90 14.40 4.58
N GLN A 366 16.80 15.71 4.32
CA GLN A 366 15.51 16.38 4.36
C GLN A 366 14.54 15.76 3.34
N LEU A 367 13.38 15.33 3.82
CA LEU A 367 12.25 14.81 3.07
C LEU A 367 11.04 15.74 3.23
N THR A 368 10.52 16.22 2.11
CA THR A 368 9.30 17.03 2.05
C THR A 368 8.18 16.22 1.40
N VAL A 369 7.03 16.18 2.08
CA VAL A 369 5.81 15.54 1.59
C VAL A 369 4.79 16.60 1.19
N SER A 370 4.29 16.51 -0.03
CA SER A 370 3.21 17.36 -0.56
C SER A 370 2.12 16.51 -1.17
N TYR A 371 0.93 17.06 -1.36
CA TYR A 371 -0.13 16.36 -2.08
C TYR A 371 -1.01 17.29 -2.90
N VAL A 372 -1.65 16.72 -3.91
CA VAL A 372 -2.69 17.36 -4.71
C VAL A 372 -3.93 16.46 -4.72
N ILE A 373 -5.10 17.09 -4.84
CA ILE A 373 -6.35 16.38 -5.07
C ILE A 373 -6.67 16.47 -6.55
N LYS A 374 -6.77 15.34 -7.22
CA LYS A 374 -7.20 15.27 -8.61
C LYS A 374 -8.65 14.82 -8.64
N ARG A 375 -9.52 15.62 -9.25
CA ARG A 375 -10.90 15.26 -9.55
C ARG A 375 -11.04 15.20 -11.05
N ARG A 376 -11.23 14.00 -11.60
CA ARG A 376 -11.35 13.77 -13.04
C ARG A 376 -10.20 14.44 -13.83
N SER A 377 -10.48 15.49 -14.61
CA SER A 377 -9.47 16.17 -15.45
C SER A 377 -8.75 17.34 -14.76
N VAL A 378 -9.13 17.70 -13.53
CA VAL A 378 -8.62 18.87 -12.81
C VAL A 378 -7.82 18.47 -11.59
N THR A 379 -6.70 19.16 -11.38
CA THR A 379 -5.85 19.03 -10.21
C THR A 379 -5.97 20.27 -9.33
N TYR A 380 -6.29 20.07 -8.06
CA TYR A 380 -6.34 21.07 -7.02
C TYR A 380 -5.12 20.92 -6.12
N PRO A 381 -4.12 21.80 -6.24
CA PRO A 381 -2.95 21.75 -5.37
C PRO A 381 -3.33 22.15 -3.95
N SER A 382 -2.92 21.36 -2.95
CA SER A 382 -3.14 21.74 -1.55
C SER A 382 -2.35 23.00 -1.16
N GLY A 383 -1.17 23.18 -1.77
CA GLY A 383 -0.20 24.20 -1.39
C GLY A 383 0.47 23.94 -0.03
N LEU A 384 0.20 22.78 0.59
CA LEU A 384 0.68 22.41 1.91
C LEU A 384 1.77 21.34 1.82
N THR A 385 2.77 21.49 2.68
CA THR A 385 3.91 20.56 2.77
C THR A 385 4.20 20.23 4.22
N THR A 386 4.61 18.98 4.46
CA THR A 386 5.14 18.54 5.76
C THR A 386 6.58 18.09 5.55
N ASP A 387 7.48 18.64 6.36
CA ASP A 387 8.90 18.34 6.34
C ASP A 387 9.27 17.38 7.48
N THR A 388 10.12 16.40 7.16
CA THR A 388 10.74 15.44 8.08
C THR A 388 12.15 15.12 7.58
N ASP A 389 12.98 14.47 8.39
CA ASP A 389 14.23 13.89 7.91
C ASP A 389 14.05 12.40 7.59
N LEU A 390 14.84 11.89 6.65
CA LEU A 390 14.97 10.48 6.28
C LEU A 390 16.41 10.05 6.54
N ASP A 391 16.62 9.01 7.33
CA ASP A 391 17.95 8.40 7.53
C ASP A 391 17.82 6.88 7.42
N LEU A 392 18.35 6.33 6.33
CA LEU A 392 18.43 4.88 6.12
C LEU A 392 19.88 4.37 6.20
N PHE A 393 20.83 5.22 6.60
CA PHE A 393 22.24 4.86 6.58
C PHE A 393 22.57 3.84 7.66
N VAL A 394 23.35 2.82 7.29
CA VAL A 394 23.89 1.81 8.18
C VAL A 394 25.40 1.68 7.99
N VAL A 395 26.10 1.26 9.04
CA VAL A 395 27.54 0.98 9.02
C VAL A 395 27.80 -0.52 8.89
N GLY A 396 28.79 -0.93 8.10
CA GLY A 396 29.03 -2.35 7.81
C GLY A 396 28.28 -2.81 6.56
N PRO A 397 28.11 -4.13 6.34
CA PRO A 397 27.39 -4.63 5.18
C PRO A 397 25.94 -4.14 5.20
N THR A 398 25.44 -3.76 4.03
CA THR A 398 24.01 -3.48 3.85
C THR A 398 23.23 -4.78 4.08
N PRO A 399 22.18 -4.79 4.91
CA PRO A 399 21.33 -5.96 5.10
C PRO A 399 20.77 -6.46 3.77
N THR A 400 20.89 -7.76 3.53
CA THR A 400 20.20 -8.40 2.40
C THR A 400 18.68 -8.29 2.51
N ASP A 401 18.14 -8.38 3.74
CA ASP A 401 16.74 -8.08 4.05
C ASP A 401 16.67 -6.83 4.95
N PRO A 402 16.34 -5.66 4.41
CA PRO A 402 16.30 -4.42 5.18
C PRO A 402 15.15 -4.38 6.19
N THR A 403 14.15 -5.26 6.05
CA THR A 403 13.01 -5.38 6.97
C THR A 403 13.31 -6.26 8.19
N ASP A 404 14.35 -7.10 8.12
CA ASP A 404 14.85 -7.86 9.26
C ASP A 404 15.73 -6.94 10.14
N PRO A 405 15.43 -6.78 11.45
CA PRO A 405 16.35 -6.09 12.36
C PRO A 405 17.71 -6.81 12.48
N VAL A 406 17.76 -8.13 12.26
CA VAL A 406 18.98 -8.93 12.26
C VAL A 406 19.61 -8.90 10.87
N ASN A 407 20.84 -8.39 10.80
CA ASN A 407 21.63 -8.45 9.59
C ASN A 407 22.43 -9.76 9.54
N HIS A 408 21.96 -10.72 8.75
CA HIS A 408 22.61 -12.02 8.54
C HIS A 408 23.96 -11.95 7.81
N ASP A 409 24.31 -10.79 7.25
CA ASP A 409 25.64 -10.54 6.67
C ASP A 409 26.69 -10.14 7.72
N LEU A 410 26.26 -9.92 8.97
CA LEU A 410 27.14 -9.85 10.13
C LEU A 410 27.45 -11.26 10.64
N LEU A 411 28.73 -11.55 10.90
CA LEU A 411 29.11 -12.85 11.46
C LEU A 411 28.76 -12.90 12.96
N PRO A 412 28.25 -14.03 13.47
CA PRO A 412 27.97 -14.20 14.89
C PRO A 412 29.23 -14.08 15.74
N VAL A 413 29.08 -13.60 16.96
CA VAL A 413 30.17 -13.55 17.96
C VAL A 413 30.55 -14.96 18.39
N VAL A 414 31.84 -15.23 18.59
CA VAL A 414 32.32 -16.49 19.17
C VAL A 414 32.81 -16.23 20.59
N VAL A 415 32.27 -16.97 21.56
CA VAL A 415 32.61 -16.79 22.98
C VAL A 415 33.48 -17.94 23.47
N ARG A 416 34.61 -17.66 24.12
CA ARG A 416 35.50 -18.69 24.69
C ARG A 416 35.89 -18.34 26.12
N GLY A 417 35.82 -19.32 27.02
CA GLY A 417 36.38 -19.18 28.36
C GLY A 417 37.90 -19.33 28.35
N THR A 418 38.56 -18.82 29.39
CA THR A 418 40.01 -19.00 29.60
C THR A 418 40.26 -19.73 30.91
N ASP A 419 41.08 -20.78 30.88
CA ASP A 419 41.43 -21.57 32.06
C ASP A 419 42.50 -20.88 32.94
N ALA A 420 42.96 -21.57 34.00
CA ALA A 420 43.97 -21.04 34.93
C ALA A 420 45.35 -20.86 34.29
N GLY A 421 45.64 -21.60 33.23
CA GLY A 421 46.87 -21.55 32.46
C GLY A 421 46.86 -20.50 31.34
N GLY A 422 45.74 -19.81 31.12
CA GLY A 422 45.59 -18.86 30.01
C GLY A 422 45.22 -19.52 28.68
N ILE A 423 44.75 -20.78 28.70
CA ILE A 423 44.35 -21.53 27.51
C ILE A 423 42.86 -21.30 27.27
N GLU A 424 42.50 -20.98 26.02
CA GLU A 424 41.09 -20.86 25.63
C GLU A 424 40.42 -22.22 25.48
N GLY A 425 39.19 -22.31 25.98
CA GLY A 425 38.31 -23.46 25.78
C GLY A 425 37.63 -23.49 24.40
N PRO A 426 36.71 -24.45 24.20
CA PRO A 426 35.94 -24.60 22.97
C PRO A 426 35.02 -23.39 22.68
N ASP A 427 34.62 -23.25 21.41
CA ASP A 427 33.70 -22.22 20.95
C ASP A 427 32.34 -22.35 21.63
N ASN A 428 31.87 -21.26 22.21
CA ASN A 428 30.55 -21.08 22.78
C ASN A 428 30.26 -22.02 23.97
N GLU A 429 31.31 -22.38 24.72
CA GLU A 429 31.20 -23.21 25.92
C GLU A 429 31.99 -22.60 27.09
N LEU A 430 31.31 -22.40 28.22
CA LEU A 430 31.89 -21.93 29.47
C LEU A 430 31.70 -23.00 30.56
N ASN A 431 32.73 -23.84 30.75
CA ASN A 431 32.72 -24.91 31.74
C ASN A 431 33.37 -24.50 33.09
N PRO A 432 33.35 -25.36 34.13
CA PRO A 432 33.93 -25.07 35.45
C PRO A 432 35.39 -24.62 35.46
N GLU A 433 36.20 -25.00 34.47
CA GLU A 433 37.63 -24.63 34.45
C GLU A 433 37.85 -23.14 34.12
N HIS A 434 36.84 -22.51 33.52
CA HIS A 434 36.77 -21.10 33.20
C HIS A 434 36.23 -20.23 34.34
N ALA A 435 35.84 -20.83 35.46
CA ALA A 435 35.25 -20.10 36.58
C ALA A 435 36.17 -18.98 37.07
N THR A 436 35.57 -17.90 37.55
CA THR A 436 36.25 -16.70 38.12
C THR A 436 37.04 -15.84 37.14
N ARG A 437 36.93 -16.08 35.82
CA ARG A 437 37.65 -15.34 34.77
C ARG A 437 36.71 -14.77 33.71
N PRO A 438 37.07 -13.67 33.04
CA PRO A 438 36.28 -13.18 31.91
C PRO A 438 36.29 -14.18 30.74
N ALA A 439 35.25 -14.14 29.92
CA ALA A 439 35.21 -14.86 28.65
C ALA A 439 35.58 -13.92 27.49
N ASN A 440 36.32 -14.42 26.51
CA ASN A 440 36.68 -13.68 25.30
C ASN A 440 35.53 -13.78 24.30
N ALA A 441 34.97 -12.64 23.91
CA ALA A 441 34.00 -12.50 22.83
C ALA A 441 34.73 -12.01 21.58
N ARG A 442 34.91 -12.90 20.61
CA ARG A 442 35.59 -12.61 19.35
C ARG A 442 34.58 -12.31 18.26
N ILE A 443 34.61 -11.09 17.76
CA ILE A 443 33.76 -10.64 16.67
C ILE A 443 34.63 -10.56 15.43
N THR A 444 34.49 -11.56 14.56
CA THR A 444 35.03 -11.43 13.21
C THR A 444 34.10 -10.51 12.45
N LEU A 445 34.63 -9.41 11.90
CA LEU A 445 33.85 -8.56 11.01
C LEU A 445 33.40 -9.36 9.78
N TRP A 446 32.58 -8.75 8.95
CA TRP A 446 32.05 -9.29 7.69
C TRP A 446 33.09 -10.02 6.79
N SER A 447 32.58 -10.93 5.96
CA SER A 447 33.37 -11.75 5.02
C SER A 447 33.87 -10.98 3.79
N ALA A 448 33.18 -9.91 3.40
CA ALA A 448 33.53 -9.04 2.27
C ALA A 448 33.44 -7.57 2.70
N ALA A 449 34.28 -6.71 2.11
CA ALA A 449 34.29 -5.29 2.46
C ALA A 449 32.93 -4.64 2.16
N PRO A 450 32.35 -3.87 3.11
CA PRO A 450 31.09 -3.19 2.89
C PRO A 450 31.25 -2.10 1.84
N THR A 451 30.17 -1.82 1.12
CA THR A 451 30.14 -0.78 0.09
C THR A 451 29.20 0.34 0.53
N PRO A 452 29.67 1.60 0.61
CA PRO A 452 31.07 2.03 0.54
C PRO A 452 31.87 1.63 1.79
N ASP A 453 33.21 1.75 1.72
CA ASP A 453 34.18 1.34 2.75
C ASP A 453 33.70 1.56 4.20
N ALA A 454 34.11 0.66 5.10
CA ALA A 454 33.73 0.71 6.51
C ALA A 454 34.18 2.01 7.19
N ARG A 455 33.22 2.91 7.42
CA ARG A 455 33.38 4.13 8.23
C ARG A 455 33.58 3.79 9.69
N PRO A 456 34.05 4.72 10.56
CA PRO A 456 34.10 4.47 11.99
C PRO A 456 32.74 4.06 12.56
N PHE A 457 32.71 2.99 13.36
CA PHE A 457 31.50 2.47 14.00
C PHE A 457 31.80 1.98 15.41
N THR A 458 30.78 1.88 16.24
CA THR A 458 30.88 1.30 17.58
C THR A 458 30.21 -0.07 17.59
N ILE A 459 30.91 -1.06 18.11
CA ILE A 459 30.36 -2.37 18.45
C ILE A 459 29.83 -2.29 19.88
N TYR A 460 28.60 -2.74 20.11
CA TYR A 460 28.01 -2.89 21.45
C TYR A 460 27.74 -4.37 21.67
N LEU A 461 28.40 -4.98 22.66
CA LEU A 461 28.26 -6.39 22.99
C LEU A 461 27.16 -6.60 24.03
N TRP A 462 26.32 -7.61 23.82
CA TRP A 462 25.21 -7.99 24.69
C TRP A 462 25.34 -9.45 25.11
N TYR A 463 25.04 -9.72 26.38
CA TYR A 463 25.05 -11.06 26.97
C TYR A 463 23.77 -11.27 27.77
N ASP A 464 22.94 -12.21 27.32
CA ASP A 464 21.66 -12.58 27.92
C ASP A 464 20.77 -11.35 28.19
N GLY A 465 20.67 -10.47 27.19
CA GLY A 465 19.92 -9.21 27.23
C GLY A 465 20.58 -8.06 27.98
N LYS A 466 21.75 -8.25 28.59
CA LYS A 466 22.48 -7.20 29.32
C LYS A 466 23.61 -6.60 28.49
N PRO A 467 23.79 -5.27 28.53
CA PRO A 467 24.93 -4.63 27.87
C PRO A 467 26.22 -5.02 28.60
N VAL A 468 27.23 -5.43 27.83
CA VAL A 468 28.54 -5.89 28.36
C VAL A 468 29.55 -4.75 28.28
N SER A 469 29.88 -4.36 27.05
CA SER A 469 30.90 -3.37 26.74
C SER A 469 30.67 -2.82 25.33
N GLN A 470 31.38 -1.74 25.01
CA GLN A 470 31.36 -1.15 23.68
C GLN A 470 32.78 -0.82 23.21
N GLN A 471 33.01 -0.90 21.91
CA GLN A 471 34.32 -0.61 21.32
C GLN A 471 34.18 0.16 20.02
N LEU A 472 34.88 1.30 19.94
CA LEU A 472 35.00 2.07 18.71
C LEU A 472 36.00 1.40 17.76
N VAL A 473 35.56 1.16 16.53
CA VAL A 473 36.37 0.64 15.44
C VAL A 473 36.54 1.77 14.42
N THR A 474 37.75 2.33 14.35
CA THR A 474 38.03 3.48 13.46
C THR A 474 38.17 3.07 12.00
N ASN A 475 38.79 1.92 11.74
CA ASN A 475 39.00 1.36 10.39
C ASN A 475 38.73 -0.14 10.44
N GLY A 476 37.55 -0.56 10.03
CA GLY A 476 37.17 -1.98 9.95
C GLY A 476 37.58 -2.60 8.61
N SER A 477 38.18 -3.78 8.61
CA SER A 477 38.42 -4.55 7.38
C SER A 477 37.73 -5.92 7.41
N ALA A 478 37.44 -6.46 6.22
CA ALA A 478 36.84 -7.79 6.12
C ALA A 478 37.75 -8.85 6.76
N GLY A 479 37.15 -9.74 7.56
CA GLY A 479 37.86 -10.77 8.33
C GLY A 479 38.70 -10.26 9.50
N GLN A 480 38.68 -8.95 9.82
CA GLN A 480 39.30 -8.43 11.04
C GLN A 480 38.59 -9.02 12.27
N VAL A 481 39.37 -9.49 13.24
CA VAL A 481 38.84 -9.95 14.53
C VAL A 481 38.94 -8.80 15.54
N ILE A 482 37.82 -8.52 16.21
CA ILE A 482 37.73 -7.60 17.34
C ILE A 482 37.51 -8.43 18.60
N ASP A 483 38.47 -8.37 19.52
CA ASP A 483 38.39 -9.05 20.81
C ASP A 483 37.76 -8.12 21.84
N MET A 484 36.69 -8.60 22.48
CA MET A 484 36.02 -7.96 23.61
C MET A 484 35.92 -8.97 24.76
N GLU A 485 35.69 -8.50 25.99
CA GLU A 485 35.56 -9.39 27.15
C GLU A 485 34.16 -9.31 27.76
N ILE A 486 33.65 -10.48 28.17
CA ILE A 486 32.47 -10.61 29.03
C ILE A 486 32.97 -10.82 30.47
N PRO A 487 32.76 -9.85 31.37
CA PRO A 487 33.25 -9.94 32.75
C PRO A 487 32.66 -11.15 33.50
N TRP A 488 33.47 -11.80 34.32
CA TRP A 488 33.01 -12.92 35.17
C TRP A 488 31.81 -12.54 36.03
N SER A 489 31.76 -11.30 36.54
CA SER A 489 30.64 -10.83 37.36
C SER A 489 29.30 -10.94 36.63
N LEU A 490 29.28 -10.71 35.31
CA LEU A 490 28.07 -10.81 34.50
C LEU A 490 27.70 -12.27 34.20
N ILE A 491 28.70 -13.11 33.92
CA ILE A 491 28.53 -14.56 33.70
C ILE A 491 27.97 -15.22 34.97
N ALA A 492 28.56 -14.91 36.13
CA ALA A 492 28.14 -15.44 37.42
C ALA A 492 26.72 -14.99 37.79
N GLU A 493 26.34 -13.75 37.48
CA GLU A 493 25.01 -13.22 37.76
C GLU A 493 23.89 -13.96 37.01
N GLN A 494 24.13 -14.40 35.77
CA GLN A 494 23.11 -15.01 34.92
C GLN A 494 22.88 -16.52 35.18
N ALA A 495 23.63 -17.13 36.10
CA ALA A 495 23.61 -18.56 36.40
C ALA A 495 23.94 -19.48 35.20
N ASN A 496 24.01 -20.79 35.45
CA ASN A 496 24.26 -21.80 34.43
C ASN A 496 23.06 -21.98 33.49
N GLY A 497 23.32 -22.49 32.28
CA GLY A 497 22.33 -22.72 31.23
C GLY A 497 22.78 -22.14 29.88
N THR A 498 21.90 -22.22 28.88
CA THR A 498 22.14 -21.61 27.57
C THR A 498 21.95 -20.09 27.64
N LYS A 499 22.95 -19.35 27.15
CA LYS A 499 22.97 -17.89 27.14
C LYS A 499 23.07 -17.37 25.72
N LEU A 500 22.32 -16.32 25.42
CA LEU A 500 22.34 -15.69 24.09
C LEU A 500 23.30 -14.51 24.09
N VAL A 501 24.18 -14.46 23.09
CA VAL A 501 25.18 -13.41 22.94
C VAL A 501 25.09 -12.87 21.51
N HIS A 502 24.97 -11.56 21.37
CA HIS A 502 25.03 -10.88 20.08
C HIS A 502 25.72 -9.54 20.25
N TYR A 503 25.99 -8.88 19.14
CA TYR A 503 26.44 -7.50 19.14
C TYR A 503 25.60 -6.66 18.19
N THR A 504 25.62 -5.35 18.41
CA THR A 504 25.07 -4.38 17.48
C THR A 504 26.18 -3.47 16.98
N ILE A 505 26.08 -3.00 15.73
CA ILE A 505 26.96 -1.97 15.18
C ILE A 505 26.16 -0.72 14.80
N GLY A 506 26.74 0.45 15.06
CA GLY A 506 26.14 1.75 14.73
C GLY A 506 27.11 2.90 14.93
N THR A 507 26.78 4.07 14.39
CA THR A 507 27.44 5.32 14.78
C THR A 507 26.88 5.81 16.12
N ALA A 508 27.61 6.69 16.82
CA ALA A 508 27.18 7.17 18.14
C ALA A 508 25.86 7.94 18.11
N ASP A 509 25.58 8.63 17.00
CA ASP A 509 24.45 9.56 16.85
C ASP A 509 23.29 8.98 16.02
N SER A 510 23.38 7.72 15.55
CA SER A 510 22.34 7.11 14.72
C SER A 510 21.49 6.10 15.49
N THR A 511 20.19 6.11 15.22
CA THR A 511 19.23 5.10 15.65
C THR A 511 19.27 3.83 14.79
N ASN A 512 19.88 3.88 13.60
CA ASN A 512 19.98 2.78 12.63
C ASN A 512 21.04 1.74 12.98
N ARG A 513 20.89 1.08 14.13
CA ARG A 513 21.78 -0.01 14.56
C ARG A 513 21.49 -1.29 13.79
N GLN A 514 22.54 -2.04 13.48
CA GLN A 514 22.43 -3.38 12.88
C GLN A 514 22.69 -4.44 13.95
N PHE A 515 21.88 -5.49 13.99
CA PHE A 515 22.02 -6.59 14.94
C PHE A 515 22.72 -7.77 14.28
N SER A 516 23.70 -8.38 14.97
CA SER A 516 24.25 -9.66 14.54
C SER A 516 23.27 -10.80 14.84
N PRO A 517 23.40 -11.97 14.19
CA PRO A 517 22.75 -13.18 14.66
C PRO A 517 23.14 -13.51 16.11
N ASP A 518 22.22 -14.14 16.84
CA ASP A 518 22.47 -14.62 18.20
C ASP A 518 23.38 -15.85 18.19
N THR A 519 24.32 -15.88 19.13
CA THR A 519 25.14 -17.03 19.47
C THR A 519 24.63 -17.66 20.77
N SER A 520 24.32 -18.95 20.73
CA SER A 520 24.02 -19.73 21.93
C SER A 520 25.31 -20.20 22.59
N VAL A 521 25.51 -19.84 23.86
CA VAL A 521 26.67 -20.23 24.68
C VAL A 521 26.20 -21.13 25.82
N ASP A 522 26.78 -22.32 25.93
CA ASP A 522 26.49 -23.25 27.03
C ASP A 522 27.34 -22.90 28.27
N VAL A 523 26.68 -22.59 29.39
CA VAL A 523 27.36 -22.14 30.62
C VAL A 523 27.13 -23.13 31.74
N THR A 524 28.19 -23.81 32.14
CA THR A 524 28.29 -24.66 33.34
C THR A 524 29.38 -24.17 34.31
N ALA A 525 29.98 -23.01 34.03
CA ALA A 525 31.12 -22.45 34.75
C ALA A 525 30.81 -21.99 36.18
N ASN A 526 29.54 -21.69 36.51
CA ASN A 526 29.19 -21.22 37.84
C ASN A 526 29.15 -22.41 38.81
N VAL A 527 30.29 -22.67 39.46
CA VAL A 527 30.45 -23.70 40.49
C VAL A 527 30.45 -23.06 41.89
N LYS A 528 29.60 -23.58 42.78
CA LYS A 528 29.60 -23.22 44.20
C LYS A 528 30.59 -24.11 44.93
N SER A 529 31.48 -23.52 45.75
CA SER A 529 32.51 -24.27 46.48
C SER A 529 32.62 -23.77 47.92
N MET A 530 32.74 -24.71 48.87
CA MET A 530 32.92 -24.41 50.30
C MET A 530 34.22 -24.99 50.83
N VAL A 531 34.85 -24.28 51.78
CA VAL A 531 36.13 -24.67 52.40
C VAL A 531 35.97 -25.95 53.21
N ALA A 532 36.95 -26.85 53.19
CA ALA A 532 36.93 -28.11 53.96
C ALA A 532 36.79 -27.88 55.48
N PRO A 533 36.13 -28.81 56.21
CA PRO A 533 36.07 -28.77 57.67
C PRO A 533 37.46 -28.97 58.30
N GLN A 534 37.64 -28.50 59.53
CA GLN A 534 38.91 -28.60 60.26
C GLN A 534 38.72 -29.39 61.56
N VAL A 535 39.43 -30.50 61.71
CA VAL A 535 39.45 -31.23 62.99
C VAL A 535 40.34 -30.48 63.99
N LEU A 536 39.81 -30.19 65.18
CA LEU A 536 40.52 -29.48 66.23
C LEU A 536 41.33 -30.45 67.10
N ASN A 537 42.26 -29.90 67.91
CA ASN A 537 43.08 -30.65 68.86
C ASN A 537 43.92 -31.79 68.23
N LEU A 538 44.32 -31.62 66.97
CA LEU A 538 45.23 -32.54 66.29
C LEU A 538 46.65 -32.46 66.86
N SER A 539 47.30 -33.61 66.99
CA SER A 539 48.68 -33.70 67.46
C SER A 539 49.66 -33.92 66.31
N GLY A 540 50.93 -33.60 66.53
CA GLY A 540 52.01 -33.76 65.54
C GLY A 540 52.37 -32.47 64.78
N SER A 541 53.66 -32.30 64.50
CA SER A 541 54.22 -31.08 63.89
C SER A 541 54.23 -31.13 62.36
N SER A 542 54.52 -32.29 61.77
CA SER A 542 54.59 -32.51 60.31
C SER A 542 53.41 -33.32 59.78
N ALA A 543 52.97 -34.33 60.53
CA ALA A 543 51.78 -35.13 60.27
C ALA A 543 50.74 -34.84 61.35
N LYS A 544 49.50 -34.55 60.95
CA LYS A 544 48.39 -34.30 61.87
C LYS A 544 47.68 -35.60 62.18
N PHE A 545 47.50 -35.87 63.47
CA PHE A 545 46.86 -37.09 63.97
C PHE A 545 45.70 -36.75 64.89
N ILE A 546 44.54 -37.33 64.60
CA ILE A 546 43.46 -37.51 65.56
C ILE A 546 43.90 -38.62 66.50
N ASN A 547 44.15 -38.30 67.77
CA ASN A 547 44.59 -39.27 68.77
C ASN A 547 43.81 -39.09 70.09
N CYS A 548 44.21 -39.79 71.13
CA CYS A 548 43.53 -39.73 72.42
C CYS A 548 43.50 -38.34 73.08
N LEU A 549 44.34 -37.39 72.65
CA LEU A 549 44.35 -36.00 73.11
C LEU A 549 43.43 -35.10 72.27
N SER A 550 42.91 -35.59 71.13
CA SER A 550 42.04 -34.84 70.23
C SER A 550 40.58 -34.76 70.70
N PHE A 551 40.21 -35.52 71.73
CA PHE A 551 38.87 -35.55 72.29
C PHE A 551 38.68 -34.47 73.37
N ASP A 552 37.50 -33.85 73.40
CA ASP A 552 37.08 -32.97 74.49
C ASP A 552 35.83 -33.54 75.21
N PRO A 553 35.87 -33.76 76.55
CA PRO A 553 37.06 -33.75 77.41
C PRO A 553 38.11 -34.79 77.00
N VAL A 554 39.36 -34.61 77.44
CA VAL A 554 40.53 -35.44 77.09
C VAL A 554 40.44 -36.86 77.69
N THR A 555 39.55 -37.67 77.11
CA THR A 555 39.35 -39.13 77.17
C THR A 555 37.87 -39.42 76.82
N PRO A 556 37.53 -40.55 76.18
CA PRO A 556 36.14 -41.00 76.04
C PRO A 556 35.42 -40.97 77.41
N PRO A 557 34.19 -40.45 77.50
CA PRO A 557 33.23 -40.21 76.41
C PRO A 557 33.35 -38.84 75.70
N GLY A 558 34.52 -38.19 75.72
CA GLY A 558 34.77 -36.99 74.91
C GLY A 558 34.54 -37.18 73.41
N ALA A 559 34.32 -36.06 72.71
CA ALA A 559 33.98 -36.02 71.29
C ALA A 559 35.12 -35.39 70.46
N ILE A 560 35.20 -35.73 69.18
CA ILE A 560 36.06 -35.01 68.23
C ILE A 560 35.37 -33.69 67.90
N GLU A 561 36.10 -32.57 68.02
CA GLU A 561 35.58 -31.26 67.66
C GLU A 561 35.97 -30.92 66.22
N VAL A 562 34.97 -30.66 65.38
CA VAL A 562 35.16 -30.32 63.96
C VAL A 562 34.65 -28.91 63.72
N HIS A 563 35.54 -28.00 63.34
CA HIS A 563 35.21 -26.64 62.99
C HIS A 563 34.77 -26.55 61.53
N ILE A 564 33.58 -26.01 61.31
CA ILE A 564 33.03 -25.65 60.01
C ILE A 564 33.35 -24.16 59.76
N PRO A 565 34.18 -23.84 58.76
CA PRO A 565 34.52 -22.46 58.41
C PRO A 565 33.30 -21.65 57.97
N THR A 566 33.42 -20.32 57.98
CA THR A 566 32.39 -19.44 57.40
C THR A 566 32.19 -19.72 55.90
N SER A 567 30.94 -19.65 55.44
CA SER A 567 30.59 -19.75 54.03
C SER A 567 29.61 -18.64 53.66
N GLU A 568 29.77 -18.06 52.47
CA GLU A 568 28.82 -17.07 51.94
C GLU A 568 27.43 -17.65 51.67
N TYR A 569 27.34 -18.98 51.58
CA TYR A 569 26.10 -19.71 51.33
C TYR A 569 25.30 -20.02 52.60
N PHE A 570 25.85 -19.77 53.80
CA PHE A 570 25.14 -20.01 55.05
C PHE A 570 24.05 -18.96 55.30
N THR A 571 22.83 -19.42 55.60
CA THR A 571 21.68 -18.57 55.93
C THR A 571 21.11 -18.91 57.30
N LEU A 572 20.35 -17.97 57.88
CA LEU A 572 19.77 -18.12 59.22
C LEU A 572 18.79 -19.31 59.24
N GLY A 573 18.98 -20.22 60.18
CA GLY A 573 18.15 -21.41 60.34
C GLY A 573 18.50 -22.58 59.42
N MET A 574 19.50 -22.45 58.54
CA MET A 574 20.00 -23.55 57.69
C MET A 574 20.53 -24.70 58.56
N ILE A 575 20.43 -25.94 58.05
CA ILE A 575 21.08 -27.12 58.63
C ILE A 575 22.28 -27.47 57.75
N VAL A 576 23.45 -27.53 58.37
CA VAL A 576 24.68 -28.09 57.80
C VAL A 576 24.84 -29.52 58.30
N THR A 577 25.07 -30.46 57.40
CA THR A 577 25.30 -31.88 57.72
C THR A 577 26.78 -32.21 57.54
N LEU A 578 27.44 -32.67 58.60
CA LEU A 578 28.83 -33.11 58.59
C LEU A 578 28.87 -34.62 58.35
N TYR A 579 29.69 -35.06 57.40
CA TYR A 579 29.93 -36.46 57.08
C TYR A 579 31.29 -36.90 57.59
N TRP A 580 31.36 -38.13 58.10
CA TRP A 580 32.57 -38.78 58.56
C TRP A 580 32.64 -40.21 58.05
N GLN A 581 33.82 -40.62 57.59
CA GLN A 581 34.11 -42.02 57.25
C GLN A 581 35.53 -42.38 57.70
N GLY A 582 35.67 -43.43 58.50
CA GLY A 582 36.95 -44.02 58.88
C GLY A 582 37.48 -45.01 57.86
N TYR A 583 38.80 -45.13 57.78
CA TYR A 583 39.53 -45.97 56.83
C TYR A 583 40.68 -46.69 57.51
N SER A 584 40.93 -47.96 57.15
CA SER A 584 42.00 -48.77 57.77
C SER A 584 43.41 -48.41 57.28
N ASP A 585 43.53 -47.63 56.20
CA ASP A 585 44.78 -47.15 55.62
C ASP A 585 44.95 -45.61 55.78
N ASP A 586 46.20 -45.14 55.71
CA ASP A 586 46.51 -43.71 55.84
C ASP A 586 46.12 -42.88 54.59
N ALA A 587 45.89 -43.49 53.43
CA ALA A 587 45.48 -42.79 52.20
C ALA A 587 43.95 -42.61 52.10
N GLY A 588 43.20 -43.17 53.05
CA GLY A 588 41.75 -43.09 53.08
C GLY A 588 41.09 -43.79 51.89
N THR A 589 41.53 -45.01 51.56
CA THR A 589 41.06 -45.75 50.37
C THR A 589 40.27 -47.03 50.71
N ILE A 590 40.50 -47.63 51.87
CA ILE A 590 39.84 -48.84 52.36
C ILE A 590 38.89 -48.49 53.52
N PRO A 591 37.58 -48.29 53.27
CA PRO A 591 36.65 -47.81 54.29
C PRO A 591 36.35 -48.88 55.34
N VAL A 592 36.31 -48.48 56.61
CA VAL A 592 35.76 -49.28 57.71
C VAL A 592 34.26 -48.97 57.77
N ILE A 593 33.45 -49.83 57.16
CA ILE A 593 32.03 -49.59 56.85
C ILE A 593 31.24 -49.05 58.05
N ASP A 594 31.40 -49.66 59.23
CA ASP A 594 30.61 -49.32 60.42
C ASP A 594 30.99 -47.99 61.08
N THR A 595 32.05 -47.32 60.61
CA THR A 595 32.47 -46.01 61.13
C THR A 595 31.81 -44.83 60.42
N GLY A 596 31.10 -45.07 59.31
CA GLY A 596 30.44 -44.03 58.53
C GLY A 596 29.29 -43.40 59.32
N THR A 597 29.31 -42.08 59.48
CA THR A 597 28.24 -41.35 60.18
C THR A 597 28.01 -39.97 59.58
N GLU A 598 26.82 -39.42 59.83
CA GLU A 598 26.46 -38.05 59.52
C GLU A 598 25.90 -37.37 60.78
N LEU A 599 26.18 -36.08 60.91
CA LEU A 599 25.73 -35.28 62.04
C LEU A 599 25.16 -33.96 61.53
N ASP A 600 23.91 -33.70 61.87
CA ASP A 600 23.29 -32.41 61.61
C ASP A 600 23.69 -31.38 62.68
N SER A 601 23.95 -30.16 62.22
CA SER A 601 24.04 -29.01 63.10
C SER A 601 22.67 -28.60 63.62
N VAL A 602 22.66 -27.84 64.72
CA VAL A 602 21.49 -27.05 65.09
C VAL A 602 21.21 -25.99 64.01
N PRO A 603 19.97 -25.51 63.85
CA PRO A 603 19.67 -24.40 62.94
C PRO A 603 20.65 -23.24 63.13
N LEU A 604 21.33 -22.84 62.05
CA LEU A 604 22.40 -21.85 62.12
C LEU A 604 21.90 -20.53 62.71
N THR A 605 22.64 -20.00 63.68
CA THR A 605 22.41 -18.67 64.25
C THR A 605 23.29 -17.62 63.58
N GLN A 606 22.93 -16.34 63.71
CA GLN A 606 23.70 -15.25 63.11
C GLN A 606 25.21 -15.28 63.49
N PRO A 607 25.60 -15.54 64.75
CA PRO A 607 27.02 -15.68 65.10
C PRO A 607 27.72 -16.86 64.43
N MET A 608 27.02 -17.97 64.18
CA MET A 608 27.60 -19.16 63.50
C MET A 608 27.88 -18.88 62.03
N ILE A 609 27.02 -18.10 61.37
CA ILE A 609 27.22 -17.68 59.97
C ILE A 609 28.48 -16.81 59.85
N TYR A 610 28.66 -15.85 60.76
CA TYR A 610 29.76 -14.89 60.68
C TYR A 610 31.12 -15.42 61.14
N ASN A 611 31.15 -16.41 62.05
CA ASN A 611 32.40 -16.88 62.64
C ASN A 611 32.73 -18.34 62.32
N GLY A 612 31.85 -19.05 61.61
CA GLY A 612 31.86 -20.51 61.59
C GLY A 612 31.37 -21.07 62.92
N PHE A 613 31.39 -22.39 63.06
CA PHE A 613 30.93 -23.07 64.27
C PHE A 613 31.58 -24.43 64.42
N THR A 614 31.48 -25.03 65.61
CA THR A 614 32.10 -26.32 65.91
C THR A 614 31.03 -27.36 66.16
N MET A 615 31.19 -28.53 65.55
CA MET A 615 30.34 -29.71 65.73
C MET A 615 31.09 -30.76 66.55
N ARG A 616 30.36 -31.47 67.43
CA ARG A 616 30.93 -32.50 68.30
C ARG A 616 30.57 -33.87 67.76
N LEU A 617 31.55 -34.58 67.23
CA LEU A 617 31.40 -35.87 66.57
C LEU A 617 31.72 -37.02 67.55
N GLY A 618 30.81 -37.97 67.66
CA GLY A 618 30.88 -39.14 68.55
C GLY A 618 29.74 -40.14 68.25
N PRO A 619 29.63 -41.25 69.00
CA PRO A 619 30.47 -41.65 70.13
C PRO A 619 31.78 -42.33 69.69
N TYR A 620 32.82 -42.21 70.51
CA TYR A 620 34.17 -42.79 70.28
C TYR A 620 34.16 -44.26 69.84
N GLU A 621 33.33 -45.08 70.49
CA GLU A 621 33.23 -46.53 70.25
C GLU A 621 32.81 -46.90 68.83
N GLU A 622 32.07 -46.01 68.15
CA GLU A 622 31.47 -46.29 66.84
C GLU A 622 32.31 -45.68 65.72
N ILE A 623 32.71 -44.42 65.85
CA ILE A 623 33.26 -43.67 64.72
C ILE A 623 34.79 -43.74 64.63
N TYR A 624 35.45 -44.11 65.73
CA TYR A 624 36.90 -43.97 65.86
C TYR A 624 37.58 -45.27 66.31
N LYS A 625 37.07 -45.92 67.37
CA LYS A 625 37.64 -47.17 67.88
C LYS A 625 37.73 -48.29 66.82
N PRO A 626 36.74 -48.48 65.92
CA PRO A 626 36.79 -49.55 64.92
C PRO A 626 37.82 -49.31 63.81
N ILE A 627 38.41 -48.11 63.70
CA ILE A 627 39.42 -47.80 62.67
C ILE A 627 40.73 -48.59 62.90
N GLN A 628 41.09 -48.83 64.17
CA GLN A 628 42.29 -49.57 64.55
C GLN A 628 41.95 -50.69 65.55
N PRO A 629 41.21 -51.73 65.14
CA PRO A 629 40.53 -52.67 66.04
C PRO A 629 41.49 -53.61 66.80
N THR A 630 42.66 -53.91 66.23
CA THR A 630 43.67 -54.78 66.85
C THR A 630 44.99 -54.06 67.07
N ARG A 631 45.88 -54.69 67.84
CA ARG A 631 47.24 -54.18 68.06
C ARG A 631 48.04 -54.01 66.77
N ASP A 632 47.78 -54.81 65.73
CA ASP A 632 48.54 -54.78 64.48
C ASP A 632 48.16 -53.57 63.59
N ASP A 633 46.96 -53.01 63.77
CA ASP A 633 46.45 -51.87 63.01
C ASP A 633 46.95 -50.51 63.51
N ARG A 634 47.71 -50.49 64.61
CA ARG A 634 48.08 -49.26 65.36
C ARG A 634 48.83 -48.20 64.55
N THR A 635 49.47 -48.58 63.46
CA THR A 635 50.30 -47.67 62.64
C THR A 635 49.61 -47.13 61.40
N SER A 636 48.39 -47.57 61.07
CA SER A 636 47.65 -47.16 59.88
C SER A 636 46.21 -46.79 60.23
N GLY A 637 45.67 -45.82 59.51
CA GLY A 637 44.27 -45.44 59.58
C GLY A 637 44.07 -43.95 59.38
N SER A 638 42.95 -43.59 58.77
CA SER A 638 42.58 -42.20 58.49
C SER A 638 41.08 -42.00 58.59
N ALA A 639 40.65 -40.75 58.55
CA ALA A 639 39.26 -40.36 58.45
C ALA A 639 39.09 -39.28 57.39
N ARG A 640 38.03 -39.40 56.57
CA ARG A 640 37.61 -38.36 55.64
C ARG A 640 36.40 -37.62 56.18
N LEU A 641 36.41 -36.31 56.01
CA LEU A 641 35.35 -35.43 56.46
C LEU A 641 35.01 -34.41 55.38
N TYR A 642 33.72 -34.16 55.17
CA TYR A 642 33.20 -33.02 54.42
C TYR A 642 31.85 -32.63 55.01
N TYR A 643 31.36 -31.44 54.71
CA TYR A 643 30.00 -31.05 55.07
C TYR A 643 29.21 -30.65 53.84
N SER A 644 27.89 -30.77 53.94
CA SER A 644 26.97 -30.36 52.89
C SER A 644 25.95 -29.34 53.41
N ILE A 645 25.41 -28.57 52.48
CA ILE A 645 24.24 -27.74 52.68
C ILE A 645 23.24 -27.98 51.55
N VAL A 646 21.96 -27.74 51.84
CA VAL A 646 20.92 -27.68 50.82
C VAL A 646 20.55 -26.23 50.57
N LEU A 647 20.77 -25.78 49.34
CA LEU A 647 20.37 -24.45 48.89
C LEU A 647 18.91 -24.47 48.39
N PRO A 648 18.24 -23.29 48.31
CA PRO A 648 16.90 -23.20 47.73
C PRO A 648 16.83 -23.87 46.35
N GLY A 649 15.84 -24.74 46.16
CA GLY A 649 15.71 -25.57 44.94
C GLY A 649 16.28 -26.98 45.08
N ASP A 650 16.51 -27.46 46.31
CA ASP A 650 17.05 -28.79 46.64
C ASP A 650 18.44 -29.08 46.06
N GLU A 651 19.22 -28.03 45.82
CA GLU A 651 20.61 -28.14 45.35
C GLU A 651 21.54 -28.48 46.52
N LEU A 652 22.10 -29.69 46.50
CA LEU A 652 23.10 -30.15 47.46
C LEU A 652 24.49 -29.62 47.08
N VAL A 653 25.12 -28.86 47.98
CA VAL A 653 26.49 -28.34 47.80
C VAL A 653 27.39 -28.95 48.85
N ASN A 654 28.47 -29.60 48.43
CA ASN A 654 29.48 -30.20 49.32
C ASN A 654 30.69 -29.26 49.49
N SER A 655 31.29 -29.30 50.67
CA SER A 655 32.61 -28.71 50.88
C SER A 655 33.71 -29.55 50.21
N ALA A 656 34.89 -28.97 50.08
CA ALA A 656 36.10 -29.77 49.89
C ALA A 656 36.26 -30.80 51.03
N GLU A 657 36.89 -31.94 50.73
CA GLU A 657 37.17 -32.98 51.73
C GLU A 657 38.42 -32.64 52.55
N ALA A 658 38.38 -32.97 53.84
CA ALA A 658 39.53 -33.06 54.73
C ALA A 658 39.87 -34.54 54.99
N VAL A 659 41.17 -34.86 55.00
CA VAL A 659 41.66 -36.22 55.30
C VAL A 659 42.67 -36.14 56.43
N GLU A 660 42.38 -36.79 57.55
CA GLU A 660 43.20 -36.74 58.76
C GLU A 660 43.61 -38.15 59.20
N MET A 661 44.86 -38.34 59.62
CA MET A 661 45.31 -39.64 60.10
C MET A 661 44.80 -39.92 61.52
N VAL A 662 44.51 -41.18 61.80
CA VAL A 662 43.93 -41.65 63.06
C VAL A 662 44.91 -42.52 63.83
N ARG A 663 45.17 -42.22 65.11
CA ARG A 663 46.04 -42.98 66.01
C ARG A 663 45.40 -43.15 67.40
N GLY A 664 44.64 -44.22 67.57
CA GLY A 664 43.70 -44.42 68.68
C GLY A 664 44.17 -45.28 69.84
N GLN A 665 45.44 -45.67 69.88
CA GLN A 665 45.98 -46.59 70.87
C GLN A 665 47.09 -45.92 71.72
N LYS A 666 47.08 -46.16 73.03
CA LYS A 666 48.12 -45.73 73.99
C LYS A 666 49.06 -46.89 74.32
N ALA A 667 50.36 -46.65 74.30
CA ALA A 667 51.37 -47.60 74.76
C ALA A 667 51.59 -47.48 76.28
N GLY A 668 51.55 -48.59 77.01
CA GLY A 668 51.84 -48.68 78.45
C GLY A 668 52.84 -49.79 78.79
N SER A 669 53.39 -49.77 80.02
CA SER A 669 54.33 -50.79 80.51
C SER A 669 53.63 -52.13 80.78
N GLY A 670 53.34 -52.88 79.72
CA GLY A 670 52.82 -54.25 79.77
C GLY A 670 51.51 -54.51 79.00
N SER A 671 50.79 -53.48 78.54
CA SER A 671 49.57 -53.63 77.73
C SER A 671 49.26 -52.38 76.89
N THR A 672 48.76 -52.57 75.66
CA THR A 672 48.20 -51.49 74.83
C THR A 672 46.73 -51.29 75.17
N VAL A 673 46.30 -50.04 75.32
CA VAL A 673 44.89 -49.70 75.59
C VAL A 673 44.36 -48.70 74.57
N PHE A 674 43.07 -48.75 74.30
CA PHE A 674 42.35 -47.72 73.55
C PHE A 674 42.28 -46.41 74.35
N CYS A 675 41.77 -45.33 73.75
CA CYS A 675 41.69 -44.02 74.40
C CYS A 675 40.77 -44.01 75.63
N ASP A 676 39.76 -44.89 75.65
CA ASP A 676 38.82 -45.17 76.75
C ASP A 676 39.41 -46.06 77.87
N ASN A 677 40.69 -46.44 77.74
CA ASN A 677 41.43 -47.35 78.62
C ASN A 677 40.95 -48.82 78.58
N THR A 678 40.16 -49.22 77.60
CA THR A 678 39.85 -50.64 77.38
C THR A 678 41.05 -51.37 76.75
N PRO A 679 41.25 -52.67 77.02
CA PRO A 679 42.32 -53.44 76.41
C PRO A 679 42.15 -53.52 74.89
N VAL A 680 43.25 -53.32 74.14
CA VAL A 680 43.26 -53.61 72.69
C VAL A 680 43.44 -55.12 72.49
N PRO A 681 42.59 -55.80 71.71
CA PRO A 681 42.80 -57.20 71.33
C PRO A 681 44.18 -57.45 70.70
N GLU A 682 44.81 -58.56 71.08
CA GLU A 682 45.89 -59.17 70.28
C GLU A 682 45.25 -59.73 68.99
N SER A 683 45.99 -59.73 67.88
CA SER A 683 45.47 -60.01 66.54
C SER A 683 44.80 -61.36 66.34
#